data_AF-A0A8H5GV50-F1
#
_entry.id   AF-A0A8H5GV50-F1
#
_cell.length_a   1.000
_cell.length_b   1.000
_cell.length_c   1.000
_cell.angle_alpha   90.00
_cell.angle_beta   90.00
_cell.angle_gamma   90.00
#
_symmetry.space_group_name_H-M   'P 1'
#
loop_
_entity.id
_entity.type
_entity.pdbx_description
1 polymer ?
#
loop_
_entity_poly.entity_id
_entity_poly.type
_entity_poly.pdbx_seq_one_letter_code
_entity_poly.pdbx_strand_id
1 'polypeptide(L)'
;MSILGANIQKSGLALPSSATANRDRAKTIFTTSYEAYKKHAWGHDELMPVSQNYSDNRNGWGATIVDAMSTMWVMGLDDYLDEAIKFSSQIDFSQSKTNDTVSVFESTIRYVGGLLSTYELTGKQHHALVQKAQQLADKLSKAWIDSDIPYGHMNFTDNTPDPNPDYENVYILCFACMSRADQYFQSNIAEAGTLSLEWYLLTKYTGDYKYRQLTENSVKRVGNNVCLLKESAQSPVSLSEDMSSVPFSIVTWGGGSDSYFEYLIKYARLTNTDDTFYGDTWRTAVDSSIKTLRSVSKTQTIPATGQRKDLGPSSNFNTQVSDVGSHVYLADYDSQRRIRHVGSHLECFHGGNWIMGGRLSDNETIFQHALDLVDACWNTYAGTATGIGPEVFAWKSTGYNGSFTGSNDPSDAQLAFYNEHGFYITSAYYVMRPEVLESNFYAYRATGDPKYLDRAAQALTSFEQYLKTSDSYAMLVNVNDNSSNPENFYDSMESFWFAETLKYLYLTFDDPEHVSLDKYVFNTEAHPFEAPTALSTYGSRTINLGAATQKSQSFTPTKNDADLPAVSPIPALDLSVPIIVNDLVNDVLGGTRDFDFCMIFSIVAELSYAFPLSFPDLAIVVVYRMVRLRLTTALLLALSSSTSTVLGGNIQKSGLSLPSDAKANRDRVKDMFITSYEAYRRYAWGHDELMPMMQNYSDSRNGWGATIIDAMSTMWVMDLDTSRATSTKPFNSLPTSISVNPRLMTAVFESTIRYLGGLLSVYELTGRRHQALVEKSQQLADKLAKAWIESDIPHGHMNFTTDTPDPDPDYDISNIAEAGSRSKKSIAHVGMVSPKQIYGQLEVLAAGPERRKASLPALGIDPYTGVPVGGYVTWGGGSDSYFEYLIKFARLANTDDAWYGDSWRTAVDSSIKHLRSVSDVGNHVYLGSYDHERRLRHVSSHLACFHGGNWIMGGRLSDNETIVQHGLDLTEACWNTYASSVTGIGPEVFAWRSGGVNGSFIGKAKPSHVQLEFYQKHGFYTLFSDYGMRPEVLESNFYAWRATGDRKYIDRAAQTLASFEKYLKFNGSYAMLVNMNDDSGATDNFIDSTESFWFAETLKYLYLTFDDPEHVSLDKYVFNTEAHPFEAPAPLASYGSGTIDLALAEQQSESFMPIMEEDLLPRPITIVVQDIWGSVLGLLSPRFSQKDA
;
A
#
# COMPACT_ATOMS: atom_id res chain seq x y z
N MET A 1 -52.14 -22.99 13.35
CA MET A 1 -52.15 -21.65 12.73
C MET A 1 -50.93 -21.56 11.84
N SER A 2 -51.04 -20.96 10.65
CA SER A 2 -49.87 -20.66 9.83
C SER A 2 -49.04 -19.58 10.53
N ILE A 3 -47.78 -19.90 10.84
CA ILE A 3 -46.84 -18.89 11.32
C ILE A 3 -46.47 -18.06 10.09
N LEU A 4 -46.86 -16.78 10.09
CA LEU A 4 -46.49 -15.85 9.03
C LEU A 4 -44.99 -15.53 9.13
N GLY A 5 -44.37 -15.28 7.98
CA GLY A 5 -42.99 -14.78 7.94
C GLY A 5 -42.88 -13.38 8.52
N ALA A 6 -41.66 -12.95 8.81
CA ALA A 6 -41.40 -11.57 9.19
C ALA A 6 -41.51 -10.65 7.96
N ASN A 7 -42.62 -9.92 7.86
CA ASN A 7 -42.83 -8.93 6.80
C ASN A 7 -41.97 -7.69 7.04
N ILE A 8 -41.32 -7.19 5.98
CA ILE A 8 -40.52 -5.95 6.00
C ILE A 8 -41.43 -4.75 5.75
N GLN A 9 -42.33 -4.87 4.77
CA GLN A 9 -43.28 -3.80 4.45
C GLN A 9 -44.57 -3.91 5.27
N LYS A 10 -45.23 -2.77 5.47
CA LYS A 10 -46.52 -2.67 6.16
C LYS A 10 -47.63 -3.20 5.26
N SER A 11 -48.46 -4.11 5.77
CA SER A 11 -49.61 -4.62 5.02
C SER A 11 -50.64 -3.52 4.73
N GLY A 12 -51.11 -3.42 3.48
CA GLY A 12 -52.20 -2.50 3.12
C GLY A 12 -51.79 -1.03 3.09
N LEU A 13 -50.56 -0.73 2.68
CA LEU A 13 -50.14 0.62 2.30
C LEU A 13 -51.08 1.22 1.26
N ALA A 14 -51.44 2.49 1.44
CA ALA A 14 -52.23 3.26 0.48
C ALA A 14 -51.41 4.47 0.02
N LEU A 15 -51.32 4.67 -1.29
CA LEU A 15 -50.69 5.84 -1.90
C LEU A 15 -51.69 7.02 -1.93
N PRO A 16 -51.24 8.26 -1.69
CA PRO A 16 -52.03 9.46 -1.93
C PRO A 16 -52.21 9.69 -3.44
N SER A 17 -53.23 10.46 -3.84
CA SER A 17 -53.48 10.78 -5.26
C SER A 17 -52.36 11.59 -5.93
N SER A 18 -51.45 12.19 -5.15
CA SER A 18 -50.23 12.85 -5.64
C SER A 18 -49.12 11.87 -6.06
N ALA A 19 -49.16 10.61 -5.60
CA ALA A 19 -48.09 9.65 -5.86
C ALA A 19 -47.90 9.38 -7.36
N THR A 20 -49.00 9.15 -8.10
CA THR A 20 -48.95 8.95 -9.56
C THR A 20 -48.20 10.07 -10.28
N ALA A 21 -48.46 11.34 -9.92
CA ALA A 21 -47.77 12.48 -10.54
C ALA A 21 -46.27 12.50 -10.24
N ASN A 22 -45.84 12.13 -9.02
CA ASN A 22 -44.42 12.08 -8.66
C ASN A 22 -43.71 10.84 -9.24
N ARG A 23 -44.38 9.70 -9.31
CA ARG A 23 -43.91 8.52 -10.02
C ARG A 23 -43.66 8.81 -11.50
N ASP A 24 -44.62 9.49 -12.14
CA ASP A 24 -44.54 9.84 -13.55
C ASP A 24 -43.47 10.93 -13.80
N ARG A 25 -43.19 11.82 -12.82
CA ARG A 25 -41.99 12.70 -12.81
C ARG A 25 -40.69 11.90 -12.78
N ALA A 26 -40.55 10.94 -11.85
CA ALA A 26 -39.36 10.08 -11.78
C ALA A 26 -39.11 9.33 -13.12
N LYS A 27 -40.18 8.79 -13.72
CA LYS A 27 -40.14 8.17 -15.06
C LYS A 27 -39.75 9.17 -16.16
N THR A 28 -40.21 10.42 -16.06
CA THR A 28 -39.85 11.49 -17.02
C THR A 28 -38.36 11.84 -16.95
N ILE A 29 -37.79 11.97 -15.74
CA ILE A 29 -36.35 12.19 -15.53
C ILE A 29 -35.55 11.03 -16.14
N PHE A 30 -35.91 9.77 -15.81
CA PHE A 30 -35.29 8.57 -16.37
C PHE A 30 -35.30 8.56 -17.89
N THR A 31 -36.47 8.75 -18.52
CA THR A 31 -36.58 8.71 -19.98
C THR A 31 -35.85 9.87 -20.66
N THR A 32 -35.69 11.02 -19.99
CA THR A 32 -34.91 12.15 -20.50
C THR A 32 -33.41 11.81 -20.49
N SER A 33 -32.87 11.38 -19.33
CA SER A 33 -31.47 10.96 -19.22
C SER A 33 -31.14 9.78 -20.14
N TYR A 34 -32.06 8.83 -20.32
CA TYR A 34 -31.79 7.63 -21.12
C TYR A 34 -31.81 7.90 -22.62
N GLU A 35 -32.69 8.78 -23.10
CA GLU A 35 -32.65 9.21 -24.51
C GLU A 35 -31.42 10.08 -24.81
N ALA A 36 -30.93 10.88 -23.85
CA ALA A 36 -29.64 11.57 -23.99
C ALA A 36 -28.47 10.58 -24.04
N TYR A 37 -28.44 9.56 -23.18
CA TYR A 37 -27.46 8.47 -23.24
C TYR A 37 -27.52 7.75 -24.60
N LYS A 38 -28.71 7.34 -25.06
CA LYS A 38 -28.91 6.67 -26.36
C LYS A 38 -28.45 7.52 -27.56
N LYS A 39 -28.58 8.84 -27.46
CA LYS A 39 -28.22 9.80 -28.51
C LYS A 39 -26.70 10.02 -28.63
N HIS A 40 -25.98 10.03 -27.51
CA HIS A 40 -24.58 10.49 -27.46
C HIS A 40 -23.56 9.42 -27.00
N ALA A 41 -23.98 8.38 -26.29
CA ALA A 41 -23.12 7.42 -25.57
C ALA A 41 -23.52 5.94 -25.74
N TRP A 42 -24.44 5.61 -26.66
CA TRP A 42 -24.96 4.24 -26.80
C TRP A 42 -23.89 3.17 -27.04
N GLY A 43 -23.81 2.20 -26.13
CA GLY A 43 -22.89 1.06 -26.19
C GLY A 43 -21.51 1.31 -25.58
N HIS A 44 -21.28 2.53 -25.09
CA HIS A 44 -20.25 2.94 -24.13
C HIS A 44 -20.84 2.91 -22.71
N ASP A 45 -19.99 2.95 -21.68
CA ASP A 45 -20.48 2.74 -20.31
C ASP A 45 -21.38 3.87 -19.81
N GLU A 46 -20.97 5.14 -19.98
CA GLU A 46 -21.60 6.29 -19.32
C GLU A 46 -21.63 7.54 -20.21
N LEU A 47 -22.56 8.47 -19.90
CA LEU A 47 -22.75 9.73 -20.61
C LEU A 47 -21.97 10.86 -19.93
N MET A 48 -21.37 11.75 -20.74
CA MET A 48 -20.89 13.07 -20.32
C MET A 48 -21.97 14.13 -20.69
N PRO A 49 -22.86 14.52 -19.74
CA PRO A 49 -24.12 15.22 -20.02
C PRO A 49 -24.00 16.73 -20.28
N VAL A 50 -22.80 17.30 -20.20
CA VAL A 50 -22.48 18.71 -20.50
C VAL A 50 -21.73 18.82 -21.84
N SER A 51 -20.73 17.97 -22.09
CA SER A 51 -20.02 17.93 -23.39
C SER A 51 -20.73 17.15 -24.50
N GLN A 52 -21.74 16.34 -24.14
CA GLN A 52 -22.43 15.42 -25.06
C GLN A 52 -21.48 14.36 -25.65
N ASN A 53 -20.64 13.79 -24.77
CA ASN A 53 -19.66 12.76 -25.07
C ASN A 53 -19.90 11.51 -24.18
N TYR A 54 -18.97 10.55 -24.13
CA TYR A 54 -19.09 9.33 -23.33
C TYR A 54 -17.81 9.00 -22.55
N SER A 55 -17.94 8.10 -21.57
CA SER A 55 -16.84 7.46 -20.85
C SER A 55 -16.97 5.94 -20.90
N ASP A 56 -15.85 5.22 -20.82
CA ASP A 56 -15.75 3.76 -20.76
C ASP A 56 -15.02 3.31 -19.47
N ASN A 57 -15.41 3.89 -18.33
CA ASN A 57 -14.84 3.63 -16.99
C ASN A 57 -15.16 2.24 -16.43
N ARG A 58 -16.09 1.48 -17.02
CA ARG A 58 -16.55 0.14 -16.59
C ARG A 58 -16.23 -0.93 -17.65
N ASN A 59 -15.02 -0.84 -18.21
CA ASN A 59 -14.41 -1.73 -19.23
C ASN A 59 -15.07 -1.68 -20.63
N GLY A 60 -15.90 -0.67 -20.87
CA GLY A 60 -16.54 -0.36 -22.14
C GLY A 60 -17.64 -1.34 -22.53
N TRP A 61 -18.23 -2.10 -21.60
CA TRP A 61 -19.25 -3.09 -21.94
C TRP A 61 -20.67 -2.53 -22.08
N GLY A 62 -20.91 -1.30 -21.62
CA GLY A 62 -22.19 -0.61 -21.67
C GLY A 62 -22.93 -0.63 -20.33
N ALA A 63 -22.24 -0.29 -19.22
CA ALA A 63 -22.80 -0.26 -17.86
C ALA A 63 -24.22 0.32 -17.79
N THR A 64 -24.42 1.56 -18.28
CA THR A 64 -25.73 2.24 -18.32
C THR A 64 -26.84 1.43 -19.01
N ILE A 65 -26.53 0.58 -20.00
CA ILE A 65 -27.53 -0.27 -20.66
C ILE A 65 -27.97 -1.41 -19.74
N VAL A 66 -27.01 -2.07 -19.08
CA VAL A 66 -27.28 -3.24 -18.23
C VAL A 66 -27.94 -2.82 -16.92
N ASP A 67 -27.42 -1.77 -16.30
CA ASP A 67 -27.83 -1.26 -14.99
C ASP A 67 -29.26 -0.67 -15.04
N ALA A 68 -29.64 -0.07 -16.17
CA ALA A 68 -30.98 0.47 -16.39
C ALA A 68 -32.08 -0.61 -16.60
N MET A 69 -31.75 -1.85 -16.98
CA MET A 69 -32.76 -2.84 -17.41
C MET A 69 -33.81 -3.15 -16.35
N SER A 70 -33.42 -3.42 -15.10
CA SER A 70 -34.43 -3.72 -14.07
C SER A 70 -35.24 -2.49 -13.66
N THR A 71 -34.72 -1.28 -13.87
CA THR A 71 -35.50 -0.03 -13.74
C THR A 71 -36.51 0.13 -14.87
N MET A 72 -36.16 -0.20 -16.12
CA MET A 72 -37.10 -0.17 -17.25
C MET A 72 -38.29 -1.11 -17.03
N TRP A 73 -38.05 -2.31 -16.51
CA TRP A 73 -39.11 -3.25 -16.14
C TRP A 73 -40.02 -2.64 -15.06
N VAL A 74 -39.44 -2.12 -13.97
CA VAL A 74 -40.18 -1.45 -12.88
C VAL A 74 -41.00 -0.26 -13.38
N MET A 75 -40.49 0.48 -14.36
CA MET A 75 -41.19 1.64 -14.94
C MET A 75 -42.21 1.28 -16.02
N GLY A 76 -42.25 0.05 -16.54
CA GLY A 76 -43.00 -0.29 -17.75
C GLY A 76 -42.49 0.50 -18.96
N LEU A 77 -41.25 0.21 -19.38
CA LEU A 77 -40.53 0.79 -20.52
C LEU A 77 -40.11 -0.32 -21.49
N ASP A 78 -41.06 -1.17 -21.86
CA ASP A 78 -40.87 -2.43 -22.60
C ASP A 78 -40.04 -2.26 -23.88
N ASP A 79 -40.26 -1.21 -24.68
CA ASP A 79 -39.49 -0.92 -25.90
C ASP A 79 -37.98 -0.70 -25.64
N TYR A 80 -37.63 -0.05 -24.53
CA TYR A 80 -36.23 0.16 -24.14
C TYR A 80 -35.64 -1.11 -23.50
N LEU A 81 -36.47 -1.86 -22.77
CA LEU A 81 -36.07 -3.12 -22.14
C LEU A 81 -35.72 -4.19 -23.19
N ASP A 82 -36.53 -4.35 -24.23
CA ASP A 82 -36.25 -5.26 -25.35
C ASP A 82 -34.97 -4.85 -26.12
N GLU A 83 -34.74 -3.55 -26.29
CA GLU A 83 -33.52 -3.01 -26.92
C GLU A 83 -32.26 -3.29 -26.07
N ALA A 84 -32.34 -3.05 -24.75
CA ALA A 84 -31.27 -3.30 -23.80
C ALA A 84 -30.97 -4.80 -23.63
N ILE A 85 -31.98 -5.66 -23.45
CA ILE A 85 -31.81 -7.12 -23.36
C ILE A 85 -31.14 -7.68 -24.61
N LYS A 86 -31.51 -7.17 -25.79
CA LYS A 86 -30.92 -7.55 -27.09
C LYS A 86 -29.45 -7.16 -27.21
N PHE A 87 -29.07 -5.97 -26.70
CA PHE A 87 -27.66 -5.55 -26.62
C PHE A 87 -26.88 -6.41 -25.61
N SER A 88 -27.38 -6.51 -24.37
CA SER A 88 -26.75 -7.21 -23.25
C SER A 88 -26.51 -8.71 -23.54
N SER A 89 -27.42 -9.34 -24.29
CA SER A 89 -27.26 -10.72 -24.77
C SER A 89 -26.07 -10.93 -25.73
N GLN A 90 -25.50 -9.87 -26.29
CA GLN A 90 -24.43 -9.91 -27.30
C GLN A 90 -23.05 -9.44 -26.80
N ILE A 91 -22.96 -8.83 -25.61
CA ILE A 91 -21.69 -8.37 -25.01
C ILE A 91 -20.69 -9.54 -24.93
N ASP A 92 -19.42 -9.33 -25.33
CA ASP A 92 -18.37 -10.34 -25.13
C ASP A 92 -17.53 -10.06 -23.88
N PHE A 93 -17.98 -10.58 -22.74
CA PHE A 93 -17.22 -10.57 -21.48
C PHE A 93 -15.93 -11.43 -21.54
N SER A 94 -15.57 -12.04 -22.67
CA SER A 94 -14.25 -12.67 -22.82
C SER A 94 -13.11 -11.65 -22.86
N GLN A 95 -13.35 -10.39 -23.18
CA GLN A 95 -12.32 -9.34 -23.27
C GLN A 95 -12.87 -8.00 -22.76
N SER A 96 -12.05 -7.22 -22.04
CA SER A 96 -12.32 -5.79 -21.83
C SER A 96 -12.27 -5.07 -23.18
N LYS A 97 -13.12 -4.05 -23.41
CA LYS A 97 -12.95 -3.17 -24.58
C LYS A 97 -11.89 -2.11 -24.34
N THR A 98 -11.56 -1.81 -23.08
CA THR A 98 -10.54 -0.83 -22.70
C THR A 98 -9.20 -1.51 -22.37
N ASN A 99 -8.19 -0.70 -22.03
CA ASN A 99 -6.90 -1.23 -21.61
C ASN A 99 -6.85 -1.59 -20.13
N ASP A 100 -7.86 -1.22 -19.36
CA ASP A 100 -7.87 -1.29 -17.91
C ASP A 100 -8.20 -2.69 -17.41
N THR A 101 -7.96 -2.93 -16.13
CA THR A 101 -8.32 -4.19 -15.47
C THR A 101 -9.75 -4.15 -14.97
N VAL A 102 -10.30 -5.32 -14.64
CA VAL A 102 -11.72 -5.53 -14.40
C VAL A 102 -11.94 -5.70 -12.90
N SER A 103 -12.67 -4.77 -12.27
CA SER A 103 -13.08 -4.90 -10.87
C SER A 103 -14.05 -6.07 -10.69
N VAL A 104 -13.76 -6.96 -9.75
CA VAL A 104 -14.59 -8.13 -9.40
C VAL A 104 -15.89 -7.70 -8.74
N PHE A 105 -15.82 -6.69 -7.88
CA PHE A 105 -16.95 -6.07 -7.17
C PHE A 105 -17.88 -5.34 -8.14
N GLU A 106 -17.40 -4.30 -8.81
CA GLU A 106 -18.22 -3.47 -9.71
C GLU A 106 -18.83 -4.32 -10.85
N SER A 107 -18.06 -5.26 -11.39
CA SER A 107 -18.57 -6.16 -12.44
C SER A 107 -19.61 -7.16 -11.93
N THR A 108 -19.60 -7.50 -10.64
CA THR A 108 -20.61 -8.37 -10.03
C THR A 108 -21.89 -7.58 -9.76
N ILE A 109 -21.80 -6.45 -9.06
CA ILE A 109 -22.99 -5.71 -8.60
C ILE A 109 -23.78 -5.12 -9.78
N ARG A 110 -23.07 -4.57 -10.79
CA ARG A 110 -23.61 -4.03 -12.04
C ARG A 110 -23.99 -5.13 -13.01
N TYR A 111 -23.00 -5.71 -13.70
CA TYR A 111 -23.25 -6.60 -14.81
C TYR A 111 -23.90 -7.93 -14.39
N VAL A 112 -23.34 -8.65 -13.41
CA VAL A 112 -23.95 -9.94 -12.98
C VAL A 112 -25.31 -9.71 -12.32
N GLY A 113 -25.44 -8.67 -11.47
CA GLY A 113 -26.69 -8.29 -10.81
C GLY A 113 -27.80 -7.90 -11.79
N GLY A 114 -27.54 -6.93 -12.68
CA GLY A 114 -28.50 -6.44 -13.67
C GLY A 114 -28.95 -7.51 -14.67
N LEU A 115 -28.04 -8.36 -15.14
CA LEU A 115 -28.36 -9.50 -16.01
C LEU A 115 -29.28 -10.52 -15.31
N LEU A 116 -28.98 -10.91 -14.07
CA LEU A 116 -29.75 -11.92 -13.34
C LEU A 116 -31.10 -11.39 -12.83
N SER A 117 -31.17 -10.14 -12.36
CA SER A 117 -32.42 -9.49 -11.96
C SER A 117 -33.37 -9.36 -13.16
N THR A 118 -32.88 -8.87 -14.29
CA THR A 118 -33.68 -8.75 -15.52
C THR A 118 -34.18 -10.10 -16.00
N TYR A 119 -33.36 -11.15 -15.89
CA TYR A 119 -33.79 -12.52 -16.17
C TYR A 119 -34.91 -13.00 -15.22
N GLU A 120 -34.84 -12.74 -13.90
CA GLU A 120 -35.92 -13.12 -12.98
C GLU A 120 -37.22 -12.36 -13.28
N LEU A 121 -37.17 -11.02 -13.35
CA LEU A 121 -38.30 -10.12 -13.56
C LEU A 121 -39.08 -10.38 -14.86
N THR A 122 -38.38 -10.73 -15.94
CA THR A 122 -38.98 -11.09 -17.24
C THR A 122 -39.62 -12.50 -17.25
N GLY A 123 -39.74 -13.15 -16.09
CA GLY A 123 -40.29 -14.50 -15.98
C GLY A 123 -39.33 -15.60 -16.42
N LYS A 124 -38.01 -15.35 -16.34
CA LYS A 124 -36.92 -16.33 -16.57
C LYS A 124 -36.84 -16.85 -18.01
N GLN A 125 -37.15 -15.97 -18.97
CA GLN A 125 -37.20 -16.28 -20.39
C GLN A 125 -35.86 -16.05 -21.12
N HIS A 126 -35.12 -14.99 -20.78
CA HIS A 126 -33.91 -14.59 -21.52
C HIS A 126 -32.65 -15.30 -21.01
N HIS A 127 -32.56 -16.62 -21.19
CA HIS A 127 -31.42 -17.44 -20.75
C HIS A 127 -30.04 -16.96 -21.25
N ALA A 128 -29.99 -16.18 -22.34
CA ALA A 128 -28.76 -15.55 -22.81
C ALA A 128 -28.13 -14.61 -21.76
N LEU A 129 -28.94 -13.92 -20.95
CA LEU A 129 -28.45 -13.04 -19.87
C LEU A 129 -27.71 -13.86 -18.80
N VAL A 130 -28.24 -15.03 -18.44
CA VAL A 130 -27.58 -15.97 -17.51
C VAL A 130 -26.27 -16.50 -18.10
N GLN A 131 -26.24 -16.82 -19.41
CA GLN A 131 -25.02 -17.26 -20.10
C GLN A 131 -23.94 -16.17 -20.12
N LYS A 132 -24.33 -14.89 -20.19
CA LYS A 132 -23.40 -13.74 -20.15
C LYS A 132 -22.92 -13.42 -18.73
N ALA A 133 -23.80 -13.50 -17.73
CA ALA A 133 -23.43 -13.46 -16.32
C ALA A 133 -22.44 -14.60 -15.98
N GLN A 134 -22.67 -15.80 -16.51
CA GLN A 134 -21.76 -16.94 -16.36
C GLN A 134 -20.41 -16.71 -17.06
N GLN A 135 -20.42 -16.22 -18.31
CA GLN A 135 -19.20 -15.92 -19.07
C GLN A 135 -18.29 -14.94 -18.32
N LEU A 136 -18.87 -13.93 -17.67
CA LEU A 136 -18.16 -12.96 -16.84
C LEU A 136 -17.64 -13.61 -15.55
N ALA A 137 -18.52 -14.29 -14.79
CA ALA A 137 -18.16 -14.93 -13.53
C ALA A 137 -17.09 -16.03 -13.67
N ASP A 138 -17.05 -16.77 -14.79
CA ASP A 138 -16.00 -17.76 -15.09
C ASP A 138 -14.61 -17.14 -15.33
N LYS A 139 -14.54 -15.83 -15.59
CA LYS A 139 -13.29 -15.06 -15.53
C LYS A 139 -13.02 -14.49 -14.15
N LEU A 140 -14.03 -13.88 -13.52
CA LEU A 140 -13.90 -13.30 -12.17
C LEU A 140 -13.55 -14.35 -11.10
N SER A 141 -13.99 -15.61 -11.25
CA SER A 141 -13.72 -16.67 -10.26
C SER A 141 -12.24 -17.06 -10.15
N LYS A 142 -11.39 -16.55 -11.04
CA LYS A 142 -9.93 -16.70 -11.01
C LYS A 142 -9.25 -15.68 -10.09
N ALA A 143 -10.01 -14.76 -9.50
CA ALA A 143 -9.55 -13.85 -8.46
C ALA A 143 -9.23 -14.55 -7.13
N TRP A 144 -9.76 -15.76 -6.92
CA TRP A 144 -9.41 -16.63 -5.79
C TRP A 144 -8.21 -17.50 -6.16
N ILE A 145 -7.00 -17.04 -5.80
CA ILE A 145 -5.78 -17.84 -5.86
C ILE A 145 -5.34 -18.13 -4.43
N ASP A 146 -5.28 -19.42 -4.08
CA ASP A 146 -4.78 -19.98 -2.82
C ASP A 146 -5.37 -19.39 -1.51
N SER A 147 -6.52 -18.70 -1.58
CA SER A 147 -7.23 -18.09 -0.45
C SER A 147 -8.76 -18.09 -0.62
N ASP A 148 -9.49 -17.87 0.49
CA ASP A 148 -10.96 -17.76 0.54
C ASP A 148 -11.49 -16.37 0.12
N ILE A 149 -10.63 -15.35 0.07
CA ILE A 149 -10.96 -13.97 -0.33
C ILE A 149 -10.42 -13.71 -1.76
N PRO A 150 -11.16 -13.03 -2.65
CA PRO A 150 -10.67 -12.66 -3.98
C PRO A 150 -9.68 -11.49 -3.95
N TYR A 151 -8.85 -11.37 -4.98
CA TYR A 151 -8.27 -10.08 -5.40
C TYR A 151 -9.35 -9.18 -6.01
N GLY A 152 -9.30 -7.86 -5.75
CA GLY A 152 -10.35 -6.93 -6.18
C GLY A 152 -10.41 -6.72 -7.69
N HIS A 153 -9.31 -6.95 -8.40
CA HIS A 153 -9.16 -6.65 -9.83
C HIS A 153 -8.54 -7.80 -10.63
N MET A 154 -8.95 -7.94 -11.90
CA MET A 154 -8.56 -9.02 -12.81
C MET A 154 -8.13 -8.49 -14.18
N ASN A 155 -6.97 -8.92 -14.69
CA ASN A 155 -6.57 -8.67 -16.06
C ASN A 155 -7.23 -9.70 -17.00
N PHE A 156 -8.18 -9.27 -17.82
CA PHE A 156 -8.93 -10.18 -18.70
C PHE A 156 -8.12 -10.69 -19.92
N THR A 157 -6.94 -10.12 -20.19
CA THR A 157 -6.07 -10.50 -21.32
C THR A 157 -5.47 -11.90 -21.12
N ASP A 158 -4.91 -12.14 -19.94
CA ASP A 158 -4.24 -13.38 -19.52
C ASP A 158 -5.08 -14.16 -18.48
N ASN A 159 -6.07 -13.52 -17.86
CA ASN A 159 -6.90 -14.02 -16.77
C ASN A 159 -6.17 -14.15 -15.44
N THR A 160 -5.12 -13.36 -15.19
CA THR A 160 -4.49 -13.27 -13.86
C THR A 160 -5.14 -12.18 -13.00
N PRO A 161 -5.14 -12.32 -11.66
CA PRO A 161 -5.38 -11.20 -10.76
C PRO A 161 -4.43 -10.03 -11.06
N ASP A 162 -4.96 -8.82 -11.03
CA ASP A 162 -4.18 -7.59 -11.15
C ASP A 162 -3.74 -7.16 -9.74
N PRO A 163 -2.44 -7.19 -9.41
CA PRO A 163 -1.96 -7.07 -8.04
C PRO A 163 -1.81 -5.60 -7.60
N ASN A 164 -2.70 -4.71 -8.05
CA ASN A 164 -2.42 -3.29 -8.24
C ASN A 164 -2.28 -2.47 -6.94
N PRO A 165 -1.07 -1.98 -6.58
CA PRO A 165 -0.83 -1.10 -5.44
C PRO A 165 -1.04 0.39 -5.77
N ASP A 166 -1.96 0.72 -6.69
CA ASP A 166 -2.54 2.06 -6.83
C ASP A 166 -3.75 2.27 -5.91
N TYR A 167 -4.44 1.20 -5.50
CA TYR A 167 -5.50 1.28 -4.50
C TYR A 167 -4.87 1.49 -3.12
N GLU A 168 -5.05 2.68 -2.53
CA GLU A 168 -4.62 2.94 -1.16
C GLU A 168 -5.27 1.93 -0.20
N ASN A 169 -4.52 1.50 0.82
CA ASN A 169 -4.96 0.43 1.70
C ASN A 169 -6.16 0.85 2.57
N VAL A 170 -7.38 0.54 2.12
CA VAL A 170 -8.63 0.72 2.87
C VAL A 170 -8.71 -0.34 3.98
N TYR A 171 -7.94 -0.10 5.05
CA TYR A 171 -7.78 -0.98 6.22
C TYR A 171 -9.03 -1.05 7.11
N ILE A 172 -10.05 -1.78 6.64
CA ILE A 172 -11.31 -2.02 7.40
C ILE A 172 -11.40 -3.47 7.93
N LEU A 173 -10.56 -4.39 7.43
CA LEU A 173 -10.37 -5.72 8.04
C LEU A 173 -9.54 -5.63 9.32
N CYS A 174 -10.00 -6.27 10.39
CA CYS A 174 -9.27 -6.30 11.66
C CYS A 174 -8.10 -7.29 11.62
N PHE A 175 -6.87 -6.78 11.67
CA PHE A 175 -5.66 -7.59 11.58
C PHE A 175 -5.50 -8.63 12.70
N ALA A 176 -6.02 -8.33 13.91
CA ALA A 176 -5.85 -9.17 15.11
C ALA A 176 -6.49 -10.58 15.04
N CYS A 177 -7.40 -10.82 14.10
CA CYS A 177 -8.16 -12.07 14.02
C CYS A 177 -7.96 -12.82 12.69
N MET A 178 -6.96 -12.44 11.88
CA MET A 178 -6.65 -13.05 10.58
C MET A 178 -5.29 -13.75 10.62
N SER A 179 -5.17 -14.94 10.02
CA SER A 179 -3.88 -15.64 9.90
C SER A 179 -2.93 -14.93 8.91
N ARG A 180 -1.61 -15.11 9.05
CA ARG A 180 -0.60 -14.47 8.17
C ARG A 180 -0.72 -14.78 6.66
N ALA A 181 -1.50 -15.79 6.27
CA ALA A 181 -1.84 -16.06 4.86
C ALA A 181 -2.96 -15.15 4.31
N ASP A 182 -3.63 -14.39 5.17
CA ASP A 182 -4.83 -13.61 4.90
C ASP A 182 -4.61 -12.10 5.11
N GLN A 183 -3.37 -11.68 5.32
CA GLN A 183 -3.01 -10.29 5.63
C GLN A 183 -2.55 -9.51 4.38
N TYR A 184 -2.86 -10.04 3.19
CA TYR A 184 -2.44 -9.53 1.87
C TYR A 184 -3.61 -9.41 0.89
N PHE A 185 -4.78 -8.96 1.35
CA PHE A 185 -5.92 -8.72 0.46
C PHE A 185 -5.92 -7.32 -0.13
N GLN A 186 -6.01 -7.29 -1.47
CA GLN A 186 -6.17 -6.08 -2.28
C GLN A 186 -7.64 -5.82 -2.58
N SER A 187 -8.47 -6.11 -1.58
CA SER A 187 -9.93 -6.05 -1.60
C SER A 187 -10.34 -5.59 -0.21
N ASN A 188 -11.10 -4.50 -0.13
CA ASN A 188 -11.70 -4.08 1.14
C ASN A 188 -12.85 -5.03 1.55
N ILE A 189 -13.50 -4.74 2.69
CA ILE A 189 -14.58 -5.57 3.22
C ILE A 189 -15.77 -5.64 2.24
N ALA A 190 -16.12 -4.53 1.60
CA ALA A 190 -17.19 -4.49 0.60
C ALA A 190 -16.84 -5.36 -0.61
N GLU A 191 -15.67 -5.17 -1.23
CA GLU A 191 -15.24 -5.93 -2.41
C GLU A 191 -15.17 -7.44 -2.17
N ALA A 192 -14.71 -7.86 -0.99
CA ALA A 192 -14.66 -9.27 -0.60
C ALA A 192 -16.03 -9.86 -0.23
N GLY A 193 -16.91 -9.07 0.37
CA GLY A 193 -18.20 -9.53 0.91
C GLY A 193 -19.38 -9.46 -0.07
N THR A 194 -19.36 -8.49 -0.97
CA THR A 194 -20.54 -8.03 -1.73
C THR A 194 -20.64 -8.71 -3.09
N LEU A 195 -20.51 -10.03 -3.08
CA LEU A 195 -20.58 -10.89 -4.27
C LEU A 195 -21.64 -12.00 -4.11
N SER A 196 -22.13 -12.21 -2.89
CA SER A 196 -22.81 -13.45 -2.49
C SER A 196 -24.24 -13.59 -3.01
N LEU A 197 -25.01 -12.50 -3.19
CA LEU A 197 -26.38 -12.58 -3.71
C LEU A 197 -26.40 -13.05 -5.18
N GLU A 198 -25.59 -12.41 -6.01
CA GLU A 198 -25.47 -12.63 -7.44
C GLU A 198 -24.89 -14.01 -7.74
N TRP A 199 -23.82 -14.41 -7.02
CA TRP A 199 -23.14 -15.68 -7.24
C TRP A 199 -23.95 -16.88 -6.69
N TYR A 200 -24.80 -16.66 -5.66
CA TYR A 200 -25.84 -17.62 -5.26
C TYR A 200 -26.91 -17.78 -6.35
N LEU A 201 -27.39 -16.70 -6.96
CA LEU A 201 -28.37 -16.78 -8.05
C LEU A 201 -27.77 -17.38 -9.33
N LEU A 202 -26.50 -17.10 -9.62
CA LEU A 202 -25.79 -17.76 -10.72
C LEU A 202 -25.68 -19.27 -10.46
N THR A 203 -25.41 -19.69 -9.23
CA THR A 203 -25.43 -21.10 -8.81
C THR A 203 -26.84 -21.72 -8.99
N LYS A 204 -27.89 -21.02 -8.55
CA LYS A 204 -29.32 -21.39 -8.70
C LYS A 204 -29.72 -21.61 -10.16
N TYR A 205 -29.14 -20.86 -11.11
CA TYR A 205 -29.51 -20.92 -12.54
C TYR A 205 -28.56 -21.67 -13.47
N THR A 206 -27.30 -21.87 -13.09
CA THR A 206 -26.32 -22.69 -13.84
C THR A 206 -26.20 -24.12 -13.30
N GLY A 207 -26.47 -24.32 -12.00
CA GLY A 207 -26.21 -25.58 -11.30
C GLY A 207 -24.75 -25.78 -10.87
N ASP A 208 -23.85 -24.86 -11.21
CA ASP A 208 -22.44 -24.93 -10.80
C ASP A 208 -22.26 -24.34 -9.39
N TYR A 209 -21.91 -25.20 -8.43
CA TYR A 209 -21.81 -24.84 -7.01
C TYR A 209 -20.62 -23.93 -6.69
N LYS A 210 -19.62 -23.81 -7.59
CA LYS A 210 -18.38 -23.09 -7.30
C LYS A 210 -18.62 -21.62 -6.96
N TYR A 211 -19.56 -20.96 -7.63
CA TYR A 211 -19.79 -19.52 -7.44
C TYR A 211 -20.29 -19.23 -6.02
N ARG A 212 -21.32 -19.96 -5.57
CA ARG A 212 -21.79 -19.90 -4.18
C ARG A 212 -20.67 -20.25 -3.21
N GLN A 213 -19.92 -21.33 -3.44
CA GLN A 213 -18.88 -21.77 -2.52
C GLN A 213 -17.79 -20.71 -2.28
N LEU A 214 -17.26 -20.10 -3.33
CA LEU A 214 -16.25 -19.04 -3.24
C LEU A 214 -16.76 -17.84 -2.43
N THR A 215 -17.98 -17.38 -2.71
CA THR A 215 -18.55 -16.20 -2.02
C THR A 215 -19.03 -16.48 -0.59
N GLU A 216 -19.60 -17.65 -0.30
CA GLU A 216 -19.95 -18.04 1.08
C GLU A 216 -18.69 -18.21 1.93
N ASN A 217 -17.62 -18.78 1.38
CA ASN A 217 -16.31 -18.82 2.03
C ASN A 217 -15.82 -17.40 2.31
N SER A 218 -15.81 -16.51 1.32
CA SER A 218 -15.34 -15.13 1.47
C SER A 218 -16.09 -14.35 2.56
N VAL A 219 -17.42 -14.33 2.52
CA VAL A 219 -18.26 -13.65 3.53
C VAL A 219 -18.03 -14.22 4.93
N LYS A 220 -17.88 -15.55 5.06
CA LYS A 220 -17.58 -16.18 6.35
C LYS A 220 -16.16 -15.92 6.81
N ARG A 221 -15.19 -15.81 5.89
CA ARG A 221 -13.79 -15.49 6.19
C ARG A 221 -13.67 -14.06 6.72
N VAL A 222 -14.40 -13.11 6.14
CA VAL A 222 -14.56 -11.76 6.69
C VAL A 222 -15.21 -11.86 8.08
N GLY A 223 -16.46 -12.33 8.19
CA GLY A 223 -17.25 -12.20 9.42
C GLY A 223 -16.77 -12.99 10.64
N ASN A 224 -16.01 -14.09 10.47
CA ASN A 224 -15.35 -14.75 11.59
C ASN A 224 -14.14 -13.95 12.11
N ASN A 225 -13.52 -13.15 11.25
CA ASN A 225 -12.24 -12.48 11.50
C ASN A 225 -12.34 -10.96 11.72
N VAL A 226 -13.47 -10.29 11.44
CA VAL A 226 -13.63 -8.90 11.89
C VAL A 226 -13.81 -8.84 13.40
N CYS A 227 -13.05 -7.99 14.08
CA CYS A 227 -13.12 -7.78 15.53
C CYS A 227 -14.35 -6.93 15.95
N LEU A 228 -15.52 -7.21 15.39
CA LEU A 228 -16.77 -6.50 15.65
C LEU A 228 -17.26 -6.76 17.07
N LEU A 229 -16.72 -5.97 18.01
CA LEU A 229 -17.26 -5.64 19.33
C LEU A 229 -17.94 -6.83 20.04
N LYS A 230 -17.16 -7.92 20.21
CA LYS A 230 -17.53 -9.11 20.98
C LYS A 230 -17.57 -8.80 22.49
N GLU A 231 -18.50 -7.95 22.91
CA GLU A 231 -18.75 -7.67 24.33
C GLU A 231 -19.12 -8.97 25.06
N SER A 232 -18.30 -9.34 26.04
CA SER A 232 -18.69 -10.29 27.06
C SER A 232 -19.75 -9.62 27.95
N ALA A 233 -20.96 -10.18 28.00
CA ALA A 233 -22.13 -9.53 28.58
C ALA A 233 -22.16 -9.51 30.13
N GLN A 234 -21.03 -9.27 30.80
CA GLN A 234 -20.89 -9.30 32.26
C GLN A 234 -20.01 -8.15 32.79
N SER A 235 -20.67 -7.23 33.52
CA SER A 235 -20.12 -6.04 34.19
C SER A 235 -19.87 -4.81 33.29
N PRO A 236 -20.22 -3.58 33.74
CA PRO A 236 -19.83 -2.33 33.08
C PRO A 236 -18.36 -2.01 33.39
N VAL A 237 -17.45 -2.71 32.72
CA VAL A 237 -16.02 -2.36 32.69
C VAL A 237 -15.84 -1.11 31.81
N SER A 238 -14.92 -0.22 32.17
CA SER A 238 -14.61 0.96 31.37
C SER A 238 -13.95 0.59 30.04
N LEU A 239 -14.13 1.45 29.02
CA LEU A 239 -13.57 1.33 27.67
C LEU A 239 -12.04 1.55 27.64
N SER A 240 -11.28 0.86 28.48
CA SER A 240 -9.91 1.25 28.84
C SER A 240 -8.87 0.13 29.00
N GLU A 241 -9.25 -1.14 29.13
CA GLU A 241 -8.29 -2.18 29.60
C GLU A 241 -8.15 -3.45 28.73
N ASP A 242 -9.10 -3.81 27.85
CA ASP A 242 -9.07 -5.11 27.11
C ASP A 242 -9.29 -4.99 25.58
N MET A 243 -8.83 -3.89 24.98
CA MET A 243 -8.68 -3.72 23.51
C MET A 243 -7.26 -3.28 23.12
N SER A 244 -6.30 -3.37 24.03
CA SER A 244 -4.91 -2.92 23.83
C SER A 244 -4.20 -3.66 22.70
N SER A 245 -4.48 -4.96 22.55
CA SER A 245 -3.81 -5.92 21.67
C SER A 245 -4.36 -6.03 20.23
N VAL A 246 -5.25 -5.13 19.81
CA VAL A 246 -5.88 -5.18 18.47
C VAL A 246 -5.24 -4.13 17.53
N PRO A 247 -4.44 -4.53 16.52
CA PRO A 247 -3.94 -3.60 15.51
C PRO A 247 -5.04 -3.23 14.51
N PHE A 248 -4.86 -2.06 13.90
CA PHE A 248 -5.70 -1.36 12.92
C PHE A 248 -7.11 -1.88 12.62
N SER A 249 -8.09 -1.01 12.84
CA SER A 249 -9.31 -0.96 12.03
C SER A 249 -9.87 0.46 12.04
N ILE A 250 -10.16 1.01 10.86
CA ILE A 250 -11.24 2.01 10.76
C ILE A 250 -12.54 1.21 10.84
N VAL A 251 -13.51 1.66 11.64
CA VAL A 251 -14.85 1.05 11.67
C VAL A 251 -15.86 2.08 11.23
N THR A 252 -16.48 1.82 10.08
CA THR A 252 -17.42 2.71 9.41
C THR A 252 -18.61 1.91 8.88
N TRP A 253 -19.70 2.59 8.54
CA TRP A 253 -20.76 2.06 7.67
C TRP A 253 -20.68 2.66 6.25
N GLY A 254 -19.57 3.32 5.90
CA GLY A 254 -19.32 3.88 4.58
C GLY A 254 -18.37 3.06 3.72
N GLY A 255 -17.82 3.77 2.73
CA GLY A 255 -17.04 3.25 1.60
C GLY A 255 -16.06 2.14 1.96
N GLY A 256 -16.27 0.96 1.37
CA GLY A 256 -15.37 -0.19 1.51
C GLY A 256 -15.75 -1.15 2.64
N SER A 257 -16.89 -0.97 3.29
CA SER A 257 -17.46 -1.95 4.23
C SER A 257 -18.98 -1.95 4.36
N ASP A 258 -19.63 -0.79 4.13
CA ASP A 258 -21.04 -0.63 3.76
C ASP A 258 -21.76 -1.91 3.29
N SER A 259 -21.50 -2.34 2.07
CA SER A 259 -22.31 -3.32 1.36
C SER A 259 -22.09 -4.78 1.82
N TYR A 260 -21.01 -5.04 2.57
CA TYR A 260 -20.86 -6.32 3.29
C TYR A 260 -21.87 -6.43 4.43
N PHE A 261 -22.01 -5.38 5.26
CA PHE A 261 -23.02 -5.36 6.31
C PHE A 261 -24.42 -5.43 5.70
N GLU A 262 -24.62 -4.75 4.58
CA GLU A 262 -25.83 -4.83 3.78
C GLU A 262 -26.17 -6.27 3.36
N TYR A 263 -25.18 -6.99 2.80
CA TYR A 263 -25.34 -8.33 2.24
C TYR A 263 -25.54 -9.41 3.30
N LEU A 264 -25.05 -9.25 4.54
CA LEU A 264 -25.30 -10.23 5.60
C LEU A 264 -26.80 -10.50 5.78
N ILE A 265 -27.61 -9.46 6.03
CA ILE A 265 -29.06 -9.64 6.24
C ILE A 265 -29.82 -9.89 4.94
N LYS A 266 -29.40 -9.28 3.82
CA LYS A 266 -29.98 -9.51 2.50
C LYS A 266 -29.76 -10.97 2.03
N TYR A 267 -28.60 -11.57 2.29
CA TYR A 267 -28.30 -12.97 1.94
C TYR A 267 -29.11 -13.96 2.78
N ALA A 268 -29.21 -13.72 4.10
CA ALA A 268 -30.11 -14.48 4.97
C ALA A 268 -31.55 -14.47 4.44
N ARG A 269 -32.06 -13.30 4.04
CA ARG A 269 -33.41 -13.14 3.46
C ARG A 269 -33.57 -13.79 2.09
N LEU A 270 -32.61 -13.63 1.17
CA LEU A 270 -32.72 -14.16 -0.20
C LEU A 270 -32.63 -15.69 -0.24
N THR A 271 -31.79 -16.28 0.61
CA THR A 271 -31.55 -17.73 0.63
C THR A 271 -32.51 -18.52 1.52
N ASN A 272 -33.12 -17.88 2.53
CA ASN A 272 -33.77 -18.55 3.67
C ASN A 272 -32.87 -19.61 4.32
N THR A 273 -31.56 -19.35 4.43
CA THR A 273 -30.62 -20.29 5.06
C THR A 273 -30.93 -20.50 6.55
N ASP A 274 -30.87 -21.74 7.01
CA ASP A 274 -30.91 -22.09 8.44
C ASP A 274 -29.60 -21.72 9.18
N ASP A 275 -28.56 -21.32 8.44
CA ASP A 275 -27.29 -20.85 8.96
C ASP A 275 -27.43 -19.45 9.59
N THR A 276 -27.55 -19.41 10.93
CA THR A 276 -27.83 -18.15 11.64
C THR A 276 -26.68 -17.15 11.61
N PHE A 277 -25.47 -17.57 11.19
CA PHE A 277 -24.25 -16.74 11.09
C PHE A 277 -24.53 -15.37 10.47
N TYR A 278 -25.24 -15.34 9.34
CA TYR A 278 -25.50 -14.12 8.57
C TYR A 278 -26.36 -13.11 9.37
N GLY A 279 -27.46 -13.58 9.96
CA GLY A 279 -28.36 -12.75 10.76
C GLY A 279 -27.78 -12.35 12.13
N ASP A 280 -27.02 -13.24 12.78
CA ASP A 280 -26.40 -12.97 14.08
C ASP A 280 -25.19 -12.03 13.95
N THR A 281 -24.36 -12.18 12.91
CA THR A 281 -23.22 -11.28 12.63
C THR A 281 -23.71 -9.88 12.28
N TRP A 282 -24.74 -9.79 11.43
CA TRP A 282 -25.41 -8.51 11.11
C TRP A 282 -25.91 -7.81 12.38
N ARG A 283 -26.68 -8.55 13.20
CA ARG A 283 -27.22 -8.01 14.44
C ARG A 283 -26.12 -7.54 15.39
N THR A 284 -25.01 -8.28 15.49
CA THR A 284 -23.87 -7.90 16.34
C THR A 284 -23.26 -6.57 15.89
N ALA A 285 -23.13 -6.33 14.58
CA ALA A 285 -22.67 -5.04 14.06
C ALA A 285 -23.64 -3.90 14.44
N VAL A 286 -24.95 -4.11 14.30
CA VAL A 286 -25.98 -3.11 14.62
C VAL A 286 -26.09 -2.82 16.13
N ASP A 287 -26.26 -3.86 16.97
CA ASP A 287 -26.36 -3.72 18.44
C ASP A 287 -25.10 -3.05 19.03
N SER A 288 -23.95 -3.18 18.36
CA SER A 288 -22.70 -2.50 18.73
C SER A 288 -22.61 -1.06 18.22
N SER A 289 -23.06 -0.80 16.98
CA SER A 289 -23.09 0.54 16.39
C SER A 289 -24.03 1.47 17.16
N ILE A 290 -25.16 0.95 17.65
CA ILE A 290 -26.11 1.66 18.54
C ILE A 290 -25.45 2.11 19.87
N LYS A 291 -24.49 1.33 20.41
CA LYS A 291 -23.79 1.64 21.67
C LYS A 291 -22.65 2.64 21.47
N THR A 292 -21.84 2.43 20.44
CA THR A 292 -20.51 3.05 20.32
C THR A 292 -20.47 4.19 19.30
N LEU A 293 -21.15 4.03 18.16
CA LEU A 293 -21.05 4.94 17.01
C LEU A 293 -22.19 5.95 16.95
N ARG A 294 -23.35 5.64 17.54
CA ARG A 294 -24.54 6.49 17.56
C ARG A 294 -24.30 7.83 18.28
N SER A 295 -24.17 8.91 17.52
CA SER A 295 -23.96 10.28 18.02
C SER A 295 -25.22 11.14 17.87
N VAL A 296 -25.24 12.32 18.51
CA VAL A 296 -26.36 13.26 18.42
C VAL A 296 -25.83 14.67 18.20
N SER A 297 -26.30 15.37 17.16
CA SER A 297 -25.94 16.76 16.91
C SER A 297 -26.43 17.67 18.03
N LYS A 298 -25.53 18.46 18.64
CA LYS A 298 -25.87 19.39 19.70
C LYS A 298 -25.03 20.66 19.67
N THR A 299 -25.71 21.79 19.67
CA THR A 299 -25.12 23.14 19.73
C THR A 299 -24.33 23.32 21.03
N GLN A 300 -23.03 23.60 20.92
CA GLN A 300 -22.14 23.66 22.08
C GLN A 300 -22.23 25.02 22.80
N THR A 301 -22.74 25.03 24.03
CA THR A 301 -22.74 26.24 24.87
C THR A 301 -21.32 26.56 25.34
N ILE A 302 -20.61 27.46 24.64
CA ILE A 302 -19.25 27.89 25.01
C ILE A 302 -19.29 28.64 26.36
N PRO A 303 -18.58 28.18 27.41
CA PRO A 303 -18.56 28.88 28.70
C PRO A 303 -17.76 30.18 28.63
N ALA A 304 -18.37 31.30 29.05
CA ALA A 304 -17.79 32.64 28.94
C ALA A 304 -16.72 32.99 30.00
N THR A 305 -15.70 32.12 30.19
CA THR A 305 -14.57 32.38 31.09
C THR A 305 -13.23 31.85 30.55
N GLY A 306 -12.50 32.72 29.84
CA GLY A 306 -11.11 32.49 29.41
C GLY A 306 -10.50 33.77 28.84
N GLN A 307 -9.72 34.51 29.65
CA GLN A 307 -9.24 35.83 29.25
C GLN A 307 -8.10 35.76 28.22
N ARG A 308 -8.38 36.13 26.96
CA ARG A 308 -7.42 36.94 26.18
C ARG A 308 -7.36 38.34 26.79
N LYS A 309 -6.18 38.96 26.79
CA LYS A 309 -5.87 40.17 27.59
C LYS A 309 -5.51 41.38 26.70
N ASP A 310 -5.78 41.23 25.42
CA ASP A 310 -5.08 41.88 24.32
C ASP A 310 -5.99 42.01 23.09
N LEU A 311 -7.13 42.71 23.25
CA LEU A 311 -7.77 43.59 22.25
C LEU A 311 -8.98 44.33 22.89
N GLY A 312 -9.43 45.42 22.25
CA GLY A 312 -10.28 46.45 22.88
C GLY A 312 -11.80 46.23 22.89
N PRO A 313 -12.57 47.05 23.63
CA PRO A 313 -13.99 46.81 23.90
C PRO A 313 -14.94 47.44 22.87
N SER A 314 -15.33 46.68 21.82
CA SER A 314 -16.53 47.02 21.02
C SER A 314 -17.09 45.87 20.16
N SER A 315 -17.99 45.05 20.71
CA SER A 315 -19.17 44.48 20.02
C SER A 315 -19.93 43.51 20.94
N ASN A 316 -21.26 43.43 20.78
CA ASN A 316 -22.11 42.54 21.57
C ASN A 316 -22.21 41.19 20.87
N PHE A 317 -21.45 40.18 21.32
CA PHE A 317 -21.68 38.80 20.89
C PHE A 317 -22.86 38.21 21.65
N ASN A 318 -24.00 38.13 20.97
CA ASN A 318 -25.23 37.55 21.50
C ASN A 318 -25.09 36.01 21.49
N THR A 319 -25.21 35.37 22.65
CA THR A 319 -25.24 33.90 22.73
C THR A 319 -26.60 33.39 22.25
N GLN A 320 -26.72 33.10 20.97
CA GLN A 320 -27.83 32.29 20.46
C GLN A 320 -27.50 30.81 20.62
N VAL A 321 -28.30 30.12 21.42
CA VAL A 321 -28.44 28.67 21.33
C VAL A 321 -29.36 28.39 20.14
N SER A 322 -28.92 27.57 19.20
CA SER A 322 -29.79 27.01 18.18
C SER A 322 -30.44 25.75 18.70
N ASP A 323 -31.77 25.71 18.62
CA ASP A 323 -32.60 24.53 18.91
C ASP A 323 -32.79 23.62 17.68
N VAL A 324 -32.07 23.86 16.57
CA VAL A 324 -32.23 23.08 15.33
C VAL A 324 -31.66 21.68 15.50
N GLY A 325 -32.56 20.73 15.73
CA GLY A 325 -32.37 19.32 15.41
C GLY A 325 -31.33 18.58 16.24
N SER A 326 -31.79 17.89 17.29
CA SER A 326 -31.02 16.77 17.88
C SER A 326 -31.13 15.52 16.98
N HIS A 327 -30.55 15.59 15.79
CA HIS A 327 -30.49 14.49 14.83
C HIS A 327 -29.52 13.41 15.32
N VAL A 328 -29.83 12.16 14.99
CA VAL A 328 -29.04 10.99 15.36
C VAL A 328 -28.24 10.55 14.14
N TYR A 329 -26.94 10.83 14.15
CA TYR A 329 -26.02 10.40 13.08
C TYR A 329 -25.18 9.21 13.57
N LEU A 330 -24.72 8.38 12.65
CA LEU A 330 -23.74 7.33 12.93
C LEU A 330 -22.34 7.87 12.69
N ALA A 331 -21.42 7.65 13.63
CA ALA A 331 -20.05 8.17 13.57
C ALA A 331 -19.04 7.08 13.19
N ASP A 332 -17.94 7.47 12.57
CA ASP A 332 -16.78 6.62 12.32
C ASP A 332 -15.99 6.31 13.61
N TYR A 333 -15.23 5.21 13.59
CA TYR A 333 -14.13 4.93 14.51
C TYR A 333 -12.80 4.94 13.74
N ASP A 334 -11.81 5.70 14.20
CA ASP A 334 -10.52 5.84 13.52
C ASP A 334 -9.44 4.85 14.00
N SER A 335 -8.36 4.74 13.23
CA SER A 335 -7.20 3.90 13.54
C SER A 335 -6.50 4.27 14.84
N GLN A 336 -6.75 5.46 15.39
CA GLN A 336 -6.25 5.91 16.70
C GLN A 336 -7.28 5.69 17.82
N ARG A 337 -8.29 4.83 17.58
CA ARG A 337 -9.33 4.39 18.52
C ARG A 337 -10.25 5.52 19.01
N ARG A 338 -10.42 6.58 18.19
CA ARG A 338 -11.31 7.73 18.48
C ARG A 338 -12.56 7.68 17.61
N ILE A 339 -13.67 8.18 18.15
CA ILE A 339 -14.89 8.39 17.37
C ILE A 339 -14.77 9.71 16.59
N ARG A 340 -15.00 9.66 15.27
CA ARG A 340 -15.03 10.82 14.36
C ARG A 340 -16.48 11.17 14.02
N HIS A 341 -16.92 12.38 14.34
CA HIS A 341 -18.25 12.89 14.02
C HIS A 341 -18.30 13.46 12.59
N VAL A 342 -17.98 12.58 11.65
CA VAL A 342 -18.06 12.72 10.19
C VAL A 342 -19.03 11.64 9.71
N GLY A 343 -19.71 11.90 8.61
CA GLY A 343 -20.46 10.89 7.86
C GLY A 343 -20.63 11.29 6.40
N SER A 344 -21.09 10.36 5.57
CA SER A 344 -21.14 10.47 4.12
C SER A 344 -22.52 10.15 3.54
N HIS A 345 -22.72 10.49 2.27
CA HIS A 345 -23.91 10.11 1.53
C HIS A 345 -24.01 8.57 1.37
N LEU A 346 -22.87 7.90 1.16
CA LEU A 346 -22.74 6.43 1.11
C LEU A 346 -23.32 5.76 2.38
N GLU A 347 -22.90 6.18 3.57
CA GLU A 347 -23.35 5.60 4.85
C GLU A 347 -24.87 5.57 5.00
N CYS A 348 -25.57 6.53 4.40
CA CYS A 348 -27.00 6.71 4.61
C CYS A 348 -27.87 5.54 4.15
N PHE A 349 -27.34 4.53 3.44
CA PHE A 349 -28.02 3.25 3.18
C PHE A 349 -28.41 2.53 4.50
N HIS A 350 -27.64 2.76 5.59
CA HIS A 350 -27.77 2.03 6.85
C HIS A 350 -29.17 2.10 7.45
N GLY A 351 -29.94 3.17 7.17
CA GLY A 351 -31.31 3.31 7.65
C GLY A 351 -32.25 2.27 7.04
N GLY A 352 -32.26 2.15 5.72
CA GLY A 352 -33.03 1.13 5.00
C GLY A 352 -32.63 -0.29 5.37
N ASN A 353 -31.33 -0.53 5.53
CA ASN A 353 -30.80 -1.81 5.96
C ASN A 353 -31.24 -2.19 7.40
N TRP A 354 -31.16 -1.25 8.34
CA TRP A 354 -31.59 -1.46 9.73
C TRP A 354 -33.12 -1.56 9.87
N ILE A 355 -33.89 -0.87 9.02
CA ILE A 355 -35.34 -1.08 8.87
C ILE A 355 -35.64 -2.52 8.47
N MET A 356 -34.96 -3.01 7.43
CA MET A 356 -35.14 -4.37 6.91
C MET A 356 -34.79 -5.43 7.96
N GLY A 357 -33.58 -5.38 8.53
CA GLY A 357 -33.15 -6.36 9.52
C GLY A 357 -33.87 -6.25 10.87
N GLY A 358 -34.26 -5.04 11.29
CA GLY A 358 -35.10 -4.82 12.48
C GLY A 358 -36.48 -5.49 12.33
N ARG A 359 -37.11 -5.40 11.16
CA ARG A 359 -38.35 -6.13 10.84
C ARG A 359 -38.12 -7.65 10.77
N LEU A 360 -37.08 -8.11 10.09
CA LEU A 360 -36.77 -9.55 9.93
C LEU A 360 -36.38 -10.26 11.23
N SER A 361 -35.91 -9.51 12.24
CA SER A 361 -35.54 -10.02 13.57
C SER A 361 -36.58 -9.77 14.67
N ASP A 362 -37.73 -9.17 14.35
CA ASP A 362 -38.80 -8.78 15.30
C ASP A 362 -38.28 -7.83 16.41
N ASN A 363 -37.43 -6.86 16.02
CA ASN A 363 -36.72 -5.95 16.92
C ASN A 363 -37.10 -4.48 16.66
N GLU A 364 -38.15 -4.01 17.34
CA GLU A 364 -38.66 -2.64 17.24
C GLU A 364 -37.66 -1.58 17.72
N THR A 365 -36.68 -1.93 18.56
CA THR A 365 -35.63 -0.99 19.03
C THR A 365 -34.63 -0.65 17.91
N ILE A 366 -34.17 -1.66 17.17
CA ILE A 366 -33.35 -1.45 15.97
C ILE A 366 -34.18 -0.67 14.93
N PHE A 367 -35.44 -1.07 14.72
CA PHE A 367 -36.34 -0.39 13.78
C PHE A 367 -36.50 1.10 14.11
N GLN A 368 -36.73 1.48 15.36
CA GLN A 368 -36.86 2.90 15.73
C GLN A 368 -35.54 3.67 15.54
N HIS A 369 -34.39 3.11 15.93
CA HIS A 369 -33.10 3.77 15.66
C HIS A 369 -32.79 3.91 14.17
N ALA A 370 -33.25 2.97 13.35
CA ALA A 370 -33.18 3.11 11.90
C ALA A 370 -34.02 4.31 11.40
N LEU A 371 -35.23 4.52 11.93
CA LEU A 371 -36.02 5.72 11.61
C LEU A 371 -35.35 7.02 12.08
N ASP A 372 -34.70 7.02 13.25
CA ASP A 372 -33.90 8.16 13.74
C ASP A 372 -32.79 8.52 12.72
N LEU A 373 -32.09 7.51 12.20
CA LEU A 373 -31.01 7.64 11.21
C LEU A 373 -31.53 8.13 9.84
N VAL A 374 -32.67 7.62 9.35
CA VAL A 374 -33.29 8.12 8.10
C VAL A 374 -33.73 9.59 8.23
N ASP A 375 -34.21 9.99 9.41
CA ASP A 375 -34.56 11.40 9.69
C ASP A 375 -33.34 12.31 9.83
N ALA A 376 -32.16 11.78 10.17
CA ALA A 376 -30.89 12.51 10.16
C ALA A 376 -30.27 12.61 8.76
N CYS A 377 -30.23 11.51 8.00
CA CYS A 377 -29.80 11.51 6.60
C CYS A 377 -30.66 12.41 5.72
N TRP A 378 -31.98 12.48 5.95
CA TRP A 378 -32.81 13.47 5.24
C TRP A 378 -32.48 14.92 5.62
N ASN A 379 -32.01 15.18 6.84
CA ASN A 379 -31.64 16.54 7.26
C ASN A 379 -30.46 17.10 6.43
N THR A 380 -29.57 16.24 5.92
CA THR A 380 -28.49 16.70 5.05
C THR A 380 -28.98 17.18 3.68
N TYR A 381 -30.07 16.60 3.16
CA TYR A 381 -30.81 17.14 2.01
C TYR A 381 -31.56 18.42 2.36
N ALA A 382 -32.32 18.42 3.46
CA ALA A 382 -33.19 19.53 3.83
C ALA A 382 -32.44 20.81 4.26
N GLY A 383 -31.17 20.70 4.66
CA GLY A 383 -30.35 21.83 5.11
C GLY A 383 -29.55 22.55 4.02
N THR A 384 -29.41 22.00 2.81
CA THR A 384 -28.62 22.66 1.75
C THR A 384 -29.45 23.60 0.88
N ALA A 385 -28.80 24.61 0.30
CA ALA A 385 -29.45 25.61 -0.54
C ALA A 385 -30.12 25.03 -1.81
N THR A 386 -29.71 23.84 -2.27
CA THR A 386 -30.35 23.12 -3.39
C THR A 386 -31.40 22.08 -2.96
N GLY A 387 -31.47 21.71 -1.67
CA GLY A 387 -32.30 20.60 -1.23
C GLY A 387 -31.76 19.22 -1.63
N ILE A 388 -30.42 19.09 -1.75
CA ILE A 388 -29.67 17.88 -2.16
C ILE A 388 -28.53 17.66 -1.16
N GLY A 389 -28.33 16.43 -0.70
CA GLY A 389 -27.32 16.11 0.30
C GLY A 389 -25.88 16.20 -0.23
N PRO A 390 -24.91 16.68 0.58
CA PRO A 390 -23.49 16.67 0.23
C PRO A 390 -22.91 15.25 0.32
N GLU A 391 -21.84 14.96 -0.44
CA GLU A 391 -21.11 13.69 -0.35
C GLU A 391 -20.58 13.42 1.06
N VAL A 392 -20.03 14.42 1.75
CA VAL A 392 -19.48 14.27 3.11
C VAL A 392 -19.83 15.47 3.99
N PHE A 393 -20.23 15.17 5.22
CA PHE A 393 -20.65 16.13 6.25
C PHE A 393 -20.05 15.77 7.62
N ALA A 394 -20.20 16.69 8.58
CA ALA A 394 -19.75 16.51 9.97
C ALA A 394 -20.66 17.26 10.95
N TRP A 395 -20.60 16.93 12.24
CA TRP A 395 -21.37 17.61 13.29
C TRP A 395 -20.58 17.74 14.59
N LYS A 396 -21.04 18.62 15.49
CA LYS A 396 -20.51 18.71 16.87
C LYS A 396 -21.47 17.98 17.83
N SER A 397 -20.89 17.36 18.86
CA SER A 397 -21.59 16.51 19.82
C SER A 397 -21.22 16.89 21.25
N THR A 398 -22.11 16.60 22.20
CA THR A 398 -21.88 16.88 23.62
C THR A 398 -21.88 15.58 24.42
N GLY A 399 -20.70 15.11 24.84
CA GLY A 399 -20.54 13.88 25.60
C GLY A 399 -19.08 13.57 25.89
N TYR A 400 -18.84 12.35 26.39
CA TYR A 400 -17.52 11.84 26.79
C TYR A 400 -16.46 11.85 25.67
N ASN A 401 -16.90 11.91 24.40
CA ASN A 401 -16.06 11.69 23.21
C ASN A 401 -15.78 12.97 22.40
N GLY A 402 -16.28 14.14 22.85
CA GLY A 402 -15.94 15.44 22.27
C GLY A 402 -16.65 15.80 20.96
N SER A 403 -15.93 16.46 20.05
CA SER A 403 -16.40 16.90 18.72
C SER A 403 -15.30 16.74 17.67
N PHE A 404 -14.59 15.62 17.75
CA PHE A 404 -13.46 15.30 16.87
C PHE A 404 -13.95 14.79 15.51
N THR A 405 -13.27 15.18 14.43
CA THR A 405 -13.63 14.83 13.04
C THR A 405 -12.44 14.31 12.21
N GLY A 406 -11.22 14.37 12.74
CA GLY A 406 -10.00 14.15 11.94
C GLY A 406 -9.63 15.32 11.02
N SER A 407 -10.29 16.48 11.14
CA SER A 407 -10.01 17.69 10.36
C SER A 407 -9.68 18.88 11.27
N ASN A 408 -9.28 20.00 10.66
CA ASN A 408 -9.34 21.31 11.30
C ASN A 408 -10.79 21.68 11.69
N ASP A 409 -10.95 22.63 12.61
CA ASP A 409 -12.25 23.22 12.96
C ASP A 409 -12.94 23.83 11.72
N PRO A 410 -14.30 23.82 11.65
CA PRO A 410 -15.04 24.45 10.56
C PRO A 410 -14.80 25.96 10.50
N SER A 411 -14.77 26.50 9.28
CA SER A 411 -14.72 27.94 9.02
C SER A 411 -15.95 28.66 9.58
N ASP A 412 -15.88 29.98 9.81
CA ASP A 412 -17.01 30.77 10.34
C ASP A 412 -18.31 30.57 9.53
N ALA A 413 -18.21 30.39 8.21
CA ALA A 413 -19.35 30.10 7.34
C ALA A 413 -19.94 28.69 7.57
N GLN A 414 -19.10 27.66 7.71
CA GLN A 414 -19.55 26.31 8.04
C GLN A 414 -20.03 26.19 9.50
N LEU A 415 -19.51 27.01 10.41
CA LEU A 415 -20.01 27.12 11.78
C LEU A 415 -21.36 27.84 11.84
N ALA A 416 -21.58 28.86 11.02
CA ALA A 416 -22.89 29.48 10.86
C ALA A 416 -23.92 28.47 10.29
N PHE A 417 -23.56 27.75 9.24
CA PHE A 417 -24.37 26.67 8.65
C PHE A 417 -24.66 25.55 9.68
N TYR A 418 -23.67 25.14 10.48
CA TYR A 418 -23.87 24.21 11.61
C TYR A 418 -24.90 24.71 12.62
N ASN A 419 -24.86 26.00 12.96
CA ASN A 419 -25.82 26.60 13.88
C ASN A 419 -27.23 26.72 13.25
N GLU A 420 -27.38 26.66 11.93
CA GLU A 420 -28.69 26.71 11.24
C GLU A 420 -29.25 25.31 10.91
N HIS A 421 -28.42 24.27 10.76
CA HIS A 421 -28.86 22.95 10.27
C HIS A 421 -28.40 21.74 11.11
N GLY A 422 -27.55 21.91 12.13
CA GLY A 422 -27.08 20.82 13.00
C GLY A 422 -26.00 19.90 12.40
N PHE A 423 -25.56 20.17 11.17
CA PHE A 423 -24.40 19.57 10.50
C PHE A 423 -23.67 20.65 9.69
N TYR A 424 -22.45 20.39 9.26
CA TYR A 424 -21.70 21.22 8.31
C TYR A 424 -21.08 20.39 7.20
N ILE A 425 -20.83 21.03 6.06
CA ILE A 425 -20.39 20.39 4.82
C ILE A 425 -18.85 20.29 4.83
N THR A 426 -18.32 19.11 4.52
CA THR A 426 -16.87 18.87 4.38
C THR A 426 -16.48 18.51 2.95
N SER A 427 -17.34 17.83 2.19
CA SER A 427 -17.25 17.69 0.73
C SER A 427 -18.59 18.05 0.10
N ALA A 428 -18.62 19.12 -0.70
CA ALA A 428 -19.87 19.76 -1.14
C ALA A 428 -20.46 19.21 -2.45
N TYR A 429 -19.80 18.29 -3.13
CA TYR A 429 -20.28 17.72 -4.39
C TYR A 429 -21.40 16.70 -4.17
N TYR A 430 -22.08 16.33 -5.25
CA TYR A 430 -23.05 15.24 -5.28
C TYR A 430 -22.99 14.50 -6.62
N VAL A 431 -22.54 13.23 -6.59
CA VAL A 431 -22.34 12.38 -7.77
C VAL A 431 -23.59 11.58 -8.18
N MET A 432 -24.80 12.10 -7.92
CA MET A 432 -26.09 11.48 -8.31
C MET A 432 -26.47 10.19 -7.53
N ARG A 433 -25.88 9.99 -6.34
CA ARG A 433 -26.03 8.80 -5.48
C ARG A 433 -27.44 8.56 -4.90
N PRO A 434 -27.79 7.30 -4.55
CA PRO A 434 -29.15 6.91 -4.13
C PRO A 434 -29.44 6.82 -2.63
N GLU A 435 -28.44 6.70 -1.74
CA GLU A 435 -28.60 5.91 -0.51
C GLU A 435 -29.54 6.57 0.52
N VAL A 436 -29.57 7.91 0.59
CA VAL A 436 -30.58 8.66 1.38
C VAL A 436 -32.01 8.36 0.89
N LEU A 437 -32.19 8.15 -0.42
CA LEU A 437 -33.47 7.88 -1.07
C LEU A 437 -33.85 6.39 -1.02
N GLU A 438 -32.89 5.46 -1.02
CA GLU A 438 -33.10 4.06 -0.60
C GLU A 438 -33.65 4.02 0.84
N SER A 439 -32.93 4.63 1.78
CA SER A 439 -33.33 4.71 3.19
C SER A 439 -34.75 5.27 3.36
N ASN A 440 -35.08 6.33 2.62
CA ASN A 440 -36.40 6.93 2.58
C ASN A 440 -37.47 5.98 1.99
N PHE A 441 -37.15 5.23 0.93
CA PHE A 441 -38.03 4.21 0.33
C PHE A 441 -38.36 3.08 1.31
N TYR A 442 -37.35 2.49 1.94
CA TYR A 442 -37.52 1.46 2.97
C TYR A 442 -38.34 1.98 4.16
N ALA A 443 -38.10 3.23 4.59
CA ALA A 443 -38.85 3.85 5.67
C ALA A 443 -40.33 4.06 5.32
N TYR A 444 -40.65 4.51 4.09
CA TYR A 444 -42.03 4.55 3.61
C TYR A 444 -42.66 3.15 3.65
N ARG A 445 -42.01 2.15 3.04
CA ARG A 445 -42.52 0.77 2.98
C ARG A 445 -42.78 0.16 4.37
N ALA A 446 -41.93 0.40 5.36
CA ALA A 446 -42.04 -0.20 6.69
C ALA A 446 -42.92 0.58 7.70
N THR A 447 -43.27 1.84 7.42
CA THR A 447 -44.09 2.70 8.31
C THR A 447 -45.44 3.10 7.71
N GLY A 448 -45.51 3.31 6.39
CA GLY A 448 -46.62 4.01 5.73
C GLY A 448 -46.81 5.46 6.16
N ASP A 449 -45.77 6.11 6.72
CA ASP A 449 -45.79 7.53 7.08
C ASP A 449 -45.65 8.39 5.81
N PRO A 450 -46.59 9.30 5.51
CA PRO A 450 -46.54 10.14 4.31
C PRO A 450 -45.33 11.08 4.26
N LYS A 451 -44.64 11.37 5.37
CA LYS A 451 -43.47 12.27 5.34
C LYS A 451 -42.41 11.78 4.35
N TYR A 452 -42.22 10.47 4.22
CA TYR A 452 -41.25 9.87 3.30
C TYR A 452 -41.66 10.04 1.82
N LEU A 453 -42.96 10.14 1.52
CA LEU A 453 -43.45 10.51 0.19
C LEU A 453 -43.17 11.99 -0.11
N ASP A 454 -43.42 12.86 0.86
CA ASP A 454 -43.18 14.30 0.73
C ASP A 454 -41.68 14.61 0.53
N ARG A 455 -40.79 13.84 1.16
CA ARG A 455 -39.32 13.89 0.98
C ARG A 455 -38.89 13.53 -0.44
N ALA A 456 -39.32 12.37 -0.94
CA ALA A 456 -39.02 11.96 -2.32
C ALA A 456 -39.59 12.98 -3.34
N ALA A 457 -40.70 13.66 -3.02
CA ALA A 457 -41.29 14.68 -3.88
C ALA A 457 -40.49 16.00 -3.87
N GLN A 458 -39.86 16.33 -2.74
CA GLN A 458 -38.88 17.42 -2.64
C GLN A 458 -37.63 17.11 -3.45
N ALA A 459 -37.03 15.91 -3.27
CA ALA A 459 -35.84 15.50 -4.03
C ALA A 459 -36.06 15.54 -5.55
N LEU A 460 -37.19 15.04 -6.06
CA LEU A 460 -37.57 15.18 -7.48
C LEU A 460 -37.61 16.65 -7.95
N THR A 461 -38.05 17.57 -7.08
CA THR A 461 -38.13 19.00 -7.39
C THR A 461 -36.75 19.64 -7.43
N SER A 462 -35.87 19.29 -6.48
CA SER A 462 -34.46 19.69 -6.48
C SER A 462 -33.74 19.17 -7.72
N PHE A 463 -34.00 17.92 -8.13
CA PHE A 463 -33.37 17.30 -9.31
C PHE A 463 -33.84 17.97 -10.61
N GLU A 464 -35.14 18.24 -10.76
CA GLU A 464 -35.71 18.99 -11.88
C GLU A 464 -35.17 20.43 -12.02
N GLN A 465 -34.78 21.05 -10.89
CA GLN A 465 -34.31 22.45 -10.84
C GLN A 465 -32.78 22.59 -10.96
N TYR A 466 -32.00 21.79 -10.24
CA TYR A 466 -30.56 22.01 -10.05
C TYR A 466 -29.66 21.02 -10.80
N LEU A 467 -30.09 19.78 -11.04
CA LEU A 467 -29.28 18.78 -11.76
C LEU A 467 -29.38 18.88 -13.29
N LYS A 468 -30.18 19.80 -13.84
CA LYS A 468 -30.65 19.73 -15.23
C LYS A 468 -29.71 20.43 -16.24
N THR A 469 -29.29 19.70 -17.27
CA THR A 469 -28.48 20.24 -18.39
C THR A 469 -29.36 20.58 -19.61
N SER A 470 -28.74 20.77 -20.79
CA SER A 470 -29.46 21.19 -22.01
C SER A 470 -30.42 20.13 -22.56
N ASP A 471 -30.06 18.84 -22.45
CA ASP A 471 -30.87 17.69 -22.88
C ASP A 471 -30.81 16.49 -21.92
N SER A 472 -30.11 16.58 -20.78
CA SER A 472 -29.98 15.52 -19.78
C SER A 472 -29.95 16.09 -18.34
N TYR A 473 -29.38 15.33 -17.41
CA TYR A 473 -29.07 15.69 -16.02
C TYR A 473 -27.60 15.39 -15.73
N ALA A 474 -27.00 16.07 -14.75
CA ALA A 474 -25.58 15.98 -14.39
C ALA A 474 -25.34 16.09 -12.87
N MET A 475 -24.17 15.63 -12.43
CA MET A 475 -23.66 15.76 -11.07
C MET A 475 -23.37 17.23 -10.68
N LEU A 476 -23.41 17.55 -9.38
CA LEU A 476 -23.10 18.90 -8.87
C LEU A 476 -21.71 18.98 -8.23
N VAL A 477 -21.06 20.14 -8.41
CA VAL A 477 -19.80 20.52 -7.75
C VAL A 477 -20.06 21.02 -6.32
N ASN A 478 -21.15 21.75 -6.10
CA ASN A 478 -21.52 22.32 -4.80
C ASN A 478 -23.05 22.35 -4.59
N VAL A 479 -23.56 21.46 -3.74
CA VAL A 479 -24.98 21.39 -3.34
C VAL A 479 -25.46 22.58 -2.51
N ASN A 480 -24.55 23.43 -2.03
CA ASN A 480 -24.90 24.66 -1.32
C ASN A 480 -24.73 25.93 -2.19
N ASP A 481 -24.47 25.78 -3.48
CA ASP A 481 -24.65 26.83 -4.48
C ASP A 481 -25.97 26.62 -5.21
N ASN A 482 -26.94 27.52 -4.99
CA ASN A 482 -28.23 27.51 -5.66
C ASN A 482 -28.31 28.46 -6.86
N SER A 483 -27.18 29.02 -7.29
CA SER A 483 -27.09 29.77 -8.54
C SER A 483 -27.21 28.83 -9.74
N SER A 484 -27.83 29.30 -10.82
CA SER A 484 -27.94 28.55 -12.08
C SER A 484 -26.64 28.63 -12.91
N ASN A 485 -25.48 28.50 -12.26
CA ASN A 485 -24.18 28.58 -12.92
C ASN A 485 -23.85 27.26 -13.65
N PRO A 486 -23.60 27.26 -14.98
CA PRO A 486 -23.16 26.07 -15.70
C PRO A 486 -21.84 25.48 -15.20
N GLU A 487 -21.01 26.26 -14.49
CA GLU A 487 -19.75 25.80 -13.87
C GLU A 487 -19.98 24.96 -12.60
N ASN A 488 -21.22 24.87 -12.08
CA ASN A 488 -21.56 24.03 -10.92
C ASN A 488 -21.84 22.55 -11.29
N PHE A 489 -21.63 22.15 -12.55
CA PHE A 489 -21.78 20.76 -13.01
C PHE A 489 -20.43 20.05 -13.18
N TYR A 490 -20.36 18.78 -12.76
CA TYR A 490 -19.37 17.85 -13.32
C TYR A 490 -19.93 17.19 -14.58
N ASP A 491 -19.08 16.99 -15.58
CA ASP A 491 -19.45 16.41 -16.87
C ASP A 491 -19.44 14.85 -16.84
N SER A 492 -20.20 14.29 -15.91
CA SER A 492 -20.47 12.84 -15.81
C SER A 492 -21.92 12.58 -15.34
N MET A 493 -22.42 11.37 -15.61
CA MET A 493 -23.66 10.81 -15.10
C MET A 493 -23.47 9.29 -14.99
N GLU A 494 -23.13 8.78 -13.80
CA GLU A 494 -22.79 7.37 -13.58
C GLU A 494 -24.02 6.45 -13.75
N SER A 495 -23.76 5.17 -14.05
CA SER A 495 -24.81 4.20 -14.36
C SER A 495 -25.80 3.94 -13.21
N PHE A 496 -25.38 4.10 -11.95
CA PHE A 496 -26.25 4.00 -10.76
C PHE A 496 -27.36 5.06 -10.70
N TRP A 497 -27.27 6.17 -11.45
CA TRP A 497 -28.39 7.12 -11.61
C TRP A 497 -29.64 6.42 -12.16
N PHE A 498 -29.44 5.51 -13.12
CA PHE A 498 -30.52 4.72 -13.72
C PHE A 498 -30.88 3.49 -12.89
N ALA A 499 -29.88 2.79 -12.32
CA ALA A 499 -30.12 1.61 -11.52
C ALA A 499 -30.85 1.95 -10.21
N GLU A 500 -30.45 3.00 -9.52
CA GLU A 500 -30.75 3.15 -8.10
C GLU A 500 -31.58 4.39 -7.80
N THR A 501 -31.01 5.58 -8.03
CA THR A 501 -31.58 6.86 -7.58
C THR A 501 -32.98 7.07 -8.14
N LEU A 502 -33.16 6.81 -9.44
CA LEU A 502 -34.46 6.92 -10.09
C LEU A 502 -35.38 5.72 -9.84
N LYS A 503 -34.83 4.52 -9.54
CA LYS A 503 -35.61 3.32 -9.18
C LYS A 503 -36.25 3.46 -7.80
N TYR A 504 -35.50 3.86 -6.77
CA TYR A 504 -36.02 4.06 -5.42
C TYR A 504 -37.00 5.25 -5.33
N LEU A 505 -36.73 6.34 -6.07
CA LEU A 505 -37.70 7.44 -6.21
C LEU A 505 -39.01 6.97 -6.85
N TYR A 506 -38.94 6.23 -7.96
CA TYR A 506 -40.14 5.69 -8.62
C TYR A 506 -40.90 4.71 -7.70
N LEU A 507 -40.22 3.74 -7.10
CA LEU A 507 -40.82 2.72 -6.23
C LEU A 507 -41.42 3.29 -4.93
N THR A 508 -40.93 4.44 -4.45
CA THR A 508 -41.55 5.19 -3.35
C THR A 508 -42.97 5.63 -3.68
N PHE A 509 -43.26 5.92 -4.96
CA PHE A 509 -44.56 6.38 -5.44
C PHE A 509 -45.38 5.33 -6.22
N ASP A 510 -44.81 4.17 -6.50
CA ASP A 510 -45.46 3.07 -7.23
C ASP A 510 -46.11 2.03 -6.31
N ASP A 511 -47.00 1.21 -6.87
CA ASP A 511 -47.79 0.21 -6.14
C ASP A 511 -46.90 -0.67 -5.23
N PRO A 512 -47.13 -0.68 -3.91
CA PRO A 512 -46.34 -1.47 -2.97
C PRO A 512 -46.27 -2.96 -3.29
N GLU A 513 -47.26 -3.52 -3.99
CA GLU A 513 -47.28 -4.93 -4.34
C GLU A 513 -46.56 -5.28 -5.65
N HIS A 514 -46.18 -4.28 -6.46
CA HIS A 514 -45.44 -4.46 -7.71
C HIS A 514 -44.02 -4.97 -7.46
N VAL A 515 -43.21 -4.21 -6.72
CA VAL A 515 -41.96 -4.67 -6.10
C VAL A 515 -42.07 -4.52 -4.59
N SER A 516 -42.63 -5.57 -3.98
CA SER A 516 -42.82 -5.71 -2.54
C SER A 516 -41.53 -6.16 -1.86
N LEU A 517 -41.16 -5.52 -0.75
CA LEU A 517 -40.01 -5.94 0.07
C LEU A 517 -40.20 -7.31 0.73
N ASP A 518 -41.45 -7.81 0.82
CA ASP A 518 -41.72 -9.17 1.31
C ASP A 518 -41.40 -10.23 0.24
N LYS A 519 -41.32 -9.84 -1.04
CA LYS A 519 -41.13 -10.72 -2.21
C LYS A 519 -39.75 -10.58 -2.87
N TYR A 520 -39.10 -9.42 -2.75
CA TYR A 520 -37.84 -9.11 -3.42
C TYR A 520 -36.75 -8.66 -2.44
N VAL A 521 -35.51 -9.05 -2.74
CA VAL A 521 -34.29 -8.50 -2.11
C VAL A 521 -33.52 -7.73 -3.18
N PHE A 522 -33.26 -6.45 -2.94
CA PHE A 522 -32.43 -5.61 -3.80
C PHE A 522 -30.96 -5.93 -3.52
N ASN A 523 -30.12 -6.07 -4.55
CA ASN A 523 -28.67 -6.05 -4.40
C ASN A 523 -28.17 -4.64 -4.04
N THR A 524 -26.85 -4.42 -3.95
CA THR A 524 -26.27 -3.11 -3.58
C THR A 524 -26.38 -2.07 -4.71
N GLU A 525 -26.65 -2.51 -5.94
CA GLU A 525 -26.88 -1.70 -7.15
C GLU A 525 -28.40 -1.62 -7.47
N ALA A 526 -29.22 -1.67 -6.41
CA ALA A 526 -30.69 -1.71 -6.44
C ALA A 526 -31.34 -2.74 -7.40
N HIS A 527 -30.68 -3.82 -7.82
CA HIS A 527 -31.29 -4.84 -8.68
C HIS A 527 -32.14 -5.82 -7.84
N PRO A 528 -33.48 -5.88 -8.03
CA PRO A 528 -34.32 -6.76 -7.23
C PRO A 528 -34.25 -8.22 -7.70
N PHE A 529 -34.12 -9.12 -6.73
CA PHE A 529 -34.12 -10.57 -6.91
C PHE A 529 -35.32 -11.21 -6.19
N GLU A 530 -35.91 -12.24 -6.79
CA GLU A 530 -37.04 -12.99 -6.21
C GLU A 530 -36.61 -13.79 -4.99
N ALA A 531 -37.13 -13.41 -3.83
CA ALA A 531 -36.90 -14.10 -2.57
C ALA A 531 -38.05 -15.09 -2.25
N PRO A 532 -37.75 -16.27 -1.69
CA PRO A 532 -38.76 -17.23 -1.23
C PRO A 532 -39.62 -16.64 -0.10
N THR A 533 -40.76 -17.25 0.23
CA THR A 533 -41.60 -16.84 1.37
C THR A 533 -40.77 -16.72 2.65
N ALA A 534 -40.82 -15.58 3.32
CA ALA A 534 -39.94 -15.29 4.46
C ALA A 534 -40.10 -16.29 5.62
N LEU A 535 -38.98 -16.61 6.29
CA LEU A 535 -38.98 -17.29 7.58
C LEU A 535 -39.66 -16.43 8.67
N SER A 536 -40.09 -17.07 9.76
CA SER A 536 -40.70 -16.39 10.92
C SER A 536 -39.71 -15.62 11.80
N THR A 537 -38.42 -15.69 11.48
CA THR A 537 -37.31 -14.97 12.12
C THR A 537 -36.05 -15.19 11.29
N TYR A 538 -35.07 -14.31 11.40
CA TYR A 538 -33.69 -14.55 10.94
C TYR A 538 -32.72 -14.31 12.10
N GLY A 539 -31.65 -15.09 12.18
CA GLY A 539 -30.76 -15.13 13.35
C GLY A 539 -31.36 -15.91 14.55
N SER A 540 -30.57 -16.03 15.62
CA SER A 540 -30.79 -16.91 16.77
C SER A 540 -31.91 -16.49 17.75
N ARG A 541 -32.51 -15.30 17.58
CA ARG A 541 -33.36 -14.56 18.56
C ARG A 541 -32.68 -14.22 19.89
N THR A 542 -32.01 -15.17 20.53
CA THR A 542 -31.25 -14.99 21.79
C THR A 542 -29.82 -15.47 21.64
N ILE A 543 -28.85 -14.55 21.74
CA ILE A 543 -27.42 -14.85 21.62
C ILE A 543 -26.94 -15.59 22.88
N ASN A 544 -26.59 -16.88 22.73
CA ASN A 544 -25.88 -17.65 23.74
C ASN A 544 -24.36 -17.59 23.46
N LEU A 545 -23.65 -16.72 24.17
CA LEU A 545 -22.18 -16.61 24.10
C LEU A 545 -21.52 -17.84 24.77
N GLY A 546 -21.36 -18.94 24.03
CA GLY A 546 -21.05 -20.28 24.57
C GLY A 546 -19.76 -20.93 24.09
N ALA A 547 -18.67 -20.71 24.83
CA ALA A 547 -17.50 -21.58 25.01
C ALA A 547 -16.94 -22.42 23.84
N ALA A 548 -15.76 -22.03 23.32
CA ALA A 548 -14.81 -22.97 22.71
C ALA A 548 -14.17 -23.87 23.78
N THR A 549 -13.80 -25.11 23.42
CA THR A 549 -13.51 -26.18 24.40
C THR A 549 -12.11 -26.16 25.01
N GLN A 550 -12.02 -25.98 26.32
CA GLN A 550 -10.97 -26.52 27.19
C GLN A 550 -11.61 -27.41 28.28
N LYS A 551 -10.85 -28.35 28.85
CA LYS A 551 -11.41 -29.43 29.69
C LYS A 551 -11.91 -28.92 31.04
N SER A 552 -13.04 -29.46 31.49
CA SER A 552 -13.66 -29.11 32.77
C SER A 552 -12.78 -29.47 33.98
N GLN A 553 -12.54 -28.49 34.85
CA GLN A 553 -12.56 -28.75 36.29
C GLN A 553 -13.85 -28.17 36.87
N SER A 554 -14.53 -28.94 37.72
CA SER A 554 -15.83 -28.56 38.27
C SER A 554 -15.68 -27.56 39.41
N PHE A 555 -15.96 -26.28 39.16
CA PHE A 555 -16.09 -25.29 40.23
C PHE A 555 -17.42 -25.48 40.97
N THR A 556 -17.37 -26.05 42.17
CA THR A 556 -18.53 -26.21 43.06
C THR A 556 -18.81 -24.89 43.77
N PRO A 557 -20.04 -24.33 43.73
CA PRO A 557 -20.31 -23.00 44.22
C PRO A 557 -20.33 -22.92 45.76
N THR A 558 -19.25 -22.42 46.36
CA THR A 558 -19.22 -22.00 47.77
C THR A 558 -19.89 -20.63 47.94
N LYS A 559 -21.23 -20.61 47.87
CA LYS A 559 -22.00 -19.39 48.14
C LYS A 559 -22.12 -19.18 49.66
N ASN A 560 -21.51 -18.10 50.16
CA ASN A 560 -22.05 -17.16 51.15
C ASN A 560 -20.90 -16.41 51.87
N ASP A 561 -20.57 -15.21 51.40
CA ASP A 561 -20.42 -14.08 52.32
C ASP A 561 -21.55 -13.12 52.00
N ALA A 562 -22.58 -13.16 52.84
CA ALA A 562 -23.74 -12.29 52.78
C ALA A 562 -23.87 -11.62 54.14
N ASP A 563 -23.06 -10.58 54.35
CA ASP A 563 -23.19 -9.66 55.48
C ASP A 563 -24.43 -8.76 55.23
N LEU A 564 -25.59 -9.41 55.23
CA LEU A 564 -26.90 -8.77 55.26
C LEU A 564 -27.22 -8.39 56.71
N PRO A 565 -27.75 -7.19 56.98
CA PRO A 565 -28.20 -6.84 58.32
C PRO A 565 -29.30 -7.80 58.79
N ALA A 566 -29.08 -8.39 59.96
CA ALA A 566 -29.93 -9.42 60.55
C ALA A 566 -30.83 -8.88 61.67
N VAL A 567 -31.65 -9.78 62.25
CA VAL A 567 -32.57 -9.58 63.39
C VAL A 567 -33.84 -8.80 62.98
N SER A 568 -35.06 -9.32 63.21
CA SER A 568 -35.51 -10.16 64.32
C SER A 568 -36.60 -11.18 63.90
N PRO A 569 -36.76 -12.36 64.54
CA PRO A 569 -35.77 -13.21 65.24
C PRO A 569 -35.94 -14.76 65.12
N ILE A 570 -34.82 -15.52 65.23
CA ILE A 570 -34.70 -16.86 65.91
C ILE A 570 -35.41 -18.10 65.24
N PRO A 571 -34.98 -19.40 65.40
CA PRO A 571 -33.85 -20.01 66.15
C PRO A 571 -32.84 -20.91 65.36
N ALA A 572 -31.74 -21.21 66.08
CA ALA A 572 -30.54 -22.04 65.84
C ALA A 572 -30.61 -23.52 65.39
N LEU A 573 -29.49 -24.01 64.82
CA LEU A 573 -28.65 -25.22 65.10
C LEU A 573 -27.50 -25.19 64.05
N ASP A 574 -26.18 -25.27 64.26
CA ASP A 574 -25.23 -25.98 65.17
C ASP A 574 -24.90 -27.45 64.79
N LEU A 575 -23.69 -27.70 64.23
CA LEU A 575 -22.66 -28.62 64.76
C LEU A 575 -21.36 -28.70 63.90
N SER A 576 -20.25 -29.02 64.55
CA SER A 576 -18.85 -28.68 64.25
C SER A 576 -17.90 -29.85 63.78
N VAL A 577 -16.58 -29.58 63.77
CA VAL A 577 -15.36 -30.48 63.83
C VAL A 577 -14.74 -31.14 62.55
N PRO A 578 -13.40 -31.47 62.52
CA PRO A 578 -12.52 -31.37 61.31
C PRO A 578 -11.52 -32.54 61.03
N ILE A 579 -10.51 -32.35 60.14
CA ILE A 579 -9.16 -33.01 60.01
C ILE A 579 -8.38 -32.36 58.81
N ILE A 580 -7.06 -32.06 58.70
CA ILE A 580 -5.77 -32.15 59.46
C ILE A 580 -4.74 -33.24 58.99
N VAL A 581 -3.55 -32.86 58.44
CA VAL A 581 -2.16 -33.44 58.59
C VAL A 581 -1.15 -32.92 57.50
N ASN A 582 0.16 -32.92 57.82
CA ASN A 582 1.29 -32.10 57.28
C ASN A 582 2.26 -32.72 56.23
N ASP A 583 3.01 -31.82 55.56
CA ASP A 583 4.48 -31.70 55.25
C ASP A 583 5.52 -32.84 55.31
N LEU A 584 6.49 -32.79 54.36
CA LEU A 584 7.97 -32.91 54.51
C LEU A 584 8.64 -32.43 53.19
N VAL A 585 9.55 -31.45 53.03
CA VAL A 585 10.77 -30.92 53.70
C VAL A 585 12.11 -31.45 53.10
N ASN A 586 13.12 -30.56 53.01
CA ASN A 586 14.37 -30.65 52.23
C ASN A 586 15.54 -31.43 52.92
N ASP A 587 16.72 -31.36 52.26
CA ASP A 587 18.11 -31.51 52.74
C ASP A 587 18.80 -32.89 52.79
N VAL A 588 19.64 -33.15 51.78
CA VAL A 588 21.00 -33.73 51.92
C VAL A 588 21.95 -33.04 50.90
N LEU A 589 23.21 -32.79 51.26
CA LEU A 589 24.15 -31.90 50.55
C LEU A 589 25.37 -32.61 49.91
N GLY A 590 25.83 -32.06 48.76
CA GLY A 590 27.26 -31.80 48.47
C GLY A 590 28.09 -32.81 47.64
N GLY A 591 29.11 -32.32 46.88
CA GLY A 591 30.14 -33.19 46.26
C GLY A 591 30.91 -32.66 45.02
N THR A 592 31.68 -31.59 45.15
CA THR A 592 32.58 -30.93 44.16
C THR A 592 33.48 -31.80 43.25
N ARG A 593 33.83 -31.30 42.03
CA ARG A 593 35.23 -30.92 41.61
C ARG A 593 35.38 -30.39 40.16
N ASP A 594 36.53 -29.74 39.93
CA ASP A 594 36.89 -28.86 38.81
C ASP A 594 37.81 -29.52 37.74
N PHE A 595 37.91 -28.95 36.52
CA PHE A 595 39.13 -28.33 35.94
C PHE A 595 38.93 -27.82 34.49
N ASP A 596 39.84 -26.97 33.98
CA ASP A 596 39.76 -26.22 32.70
C ASP A 596 41.17 -26.03 32.05
N PHE A 597 41.23 -25.42 30.84
CA PHE A 597 42.37 -24.90 30.01
C PHE A 597 42.87 -25.64 28.74
N CYS A 598 42.46 -25.09 27.57
CA CYS A 598 43.29 -24.51 26.48
C CYS A 598 44.17 -25.28 25.44
N MET A 599 44.03 -24.80 24.18
CA MET A 599 45.04 -24.55 23.11
C MET A 599 45.48 -25.59 22.02
N ILE A 600 45.09 -25.26 20.76
CA ILE A 600 45.92 -25.04 19.53
C ILE A 600 46.62 -26.22 18.77
N PHE A 601 46.11 -26.45 17.54
CA PHE A 601 46.75 -26.83 16.25
C PHE A 601 47.78 -28.00 16.09
N SER A 602 47.41 -28.92 15.17
CA SER A 602 48.13 -29.28 13.92
C SER A 602 48.86 -30.62 13.68
N ILE A 603 48.41 -31.29 12.59
CA ILE A 603 49.16 -31.97 11.49
C ILE A 603 49.94 -33.28 11.82
N VAL A 604 49.54 -34.39 11.17
CA VAL A 604 50.30 -35.22 10.18
C VAL A 604 49.46 -36.48 9.81
N ALA A 605 49.41 -36.77 8.49
CA ALA A 605 49.12 -37.98 7.67
C ALA A 605 49.01 -39.41 8.30
N GLU A 606 48.70 -40.51 7.58
CA GLU A 606 48.68 -40.85 6.14
C GLU A 606 47.87 -42.15 5.84
N LEU A 607 47.78 -42.57 4.55
CA LEU A 607 47.45 -43.93 4.02
C LEU A 607 45.96 -44.38 4.03
N SER A 608 45.41 -45.13 3.04
CA SER A 608 45.84 -45.45 1.64
C SER A 608 44.71 -46.16 0.83
N TYR A 609 45.02 -46.59 -0.41
CA TYR A 609 44.25 -47.42 -1.39
C TYR A 609 43.14 -46.71 -2.22
N ALA A 610 43.00 -46.92 -3.55
CA ALA A 610 43.90 -47.54 -4.55
C ALA A 610 43.59 -47.10 -6.01
N PHE A 611 44.61 -47.21 -6.88
CA PHE A 611 44.64 -46.99 -8.35
C PHE A 611 44.19 -48.28 -9.14
N PRO A 612 44.23 -48.42 -10.51
CA PRO A 612 44.92 -47.62 -11.57
C PRO A 612 44.22 -47.42 -12.96
N LEU A 613 44.98 -46.86 -13.92
CA LEU A 613 44.93 -46.98 -15.41
C LEU A 613 44.17 -45.90 -16.24
N SER A 614 44.62 -45.46 -17.45
CA SER A 614 45.99 -45.21 -17.99
C SER A 614 45.99 -44.48 -19.37
N PHE A 615 46.80 -43.41 -19.48
CA PHE A 615 47.52 -42.76 -20.62
C PHE A 615 47.86 -43.59 -21.91
N PRO A 616 48.39 -42.98 -23.04
CA PRO A 616 48.43 -41.57 -23.52
C PRO A 616 48.37 -41.33 -25.09
N ASP A 617 48.65 -40.07 -25.52
CA ASP A 617 49.45 -39.62 -26.71
C ASP A 617 48.95 -39.70 -28.19
N LEU A 618 49.53 -38.98 -29.19
CA LEU A 618 50.00 -37.56 -29.28
C LEU A 618 50.41 -37.11 -30.74
N ALA A 619 49.66 -36.15 -31.33
CA ALA A 619 50.10 -35.08 -32.28
C ALA A 619 50.90 -35.36 -33.60
N ILE A 620 51.31 -34.23 -34.25
CA ILE A 620 52.33 -34.00 -35.31
C ILE A 620 51.92 -34.17 -36.80
N VAL A 621 52.25 -33.30 -37.79
CA VAL A 621 52.50 -31.82 -37.88
C VAL A 621 52.54 -31.38 -39.39
N VAL A 622 53.00 -30.17 -39.74
CA VAL A 622 53.47 -29.65 -41.09
C VAL A 622 52.48 -28.74 -41.88
N VAL A 623 52.49 -27.39 -41.69
CA VAL A 623 53.22 -26.30 -42.44
C VAL A 623 52.37 -25.69 -43.61
N TYR A 624 52.44 -24.43 -44.10
CA TYR A 624 53.48 -23.37 -44.19
C TYR A 624 52.90 -21.95 -44.52
N ARG A 625 53.72 -20.87 -44.32
CA ARG A 625 53.73 -19.52 -44.98
C ARG A 625 52.52 -18.55 -44.81
N MET A 626 52.69 -17.24 -44.56
CA MET A 626 53.85 -16.33 -44.32
C MET A 626 53.52 -15.35 -43.16
N VAL A 627 54.34 -15.20 -42.09
CA VAL A 627 55.53 -14.30 -41.94
C VAL A 627 55.15 -12.80 -41.93
N ARG A 628 55.34 -11.98 -40.87
CA ARG A 628 56.45 -11.77 -39.88
C ARG A 628 55.90 -11.52 -38.43
N LEU A 629 56.65 -11.45 -37.32
CA LEU A 629 58.10 -11.59 -36.99
C LEU A 629 58.24 -12.28 -35.59
N ARG A 630 59.45 -12.67 -35.17
CA ARG A 630 59.72 -13.34 -33.87
C ARG A 630 61.18 -13.11 -33.38
N LEU A 631 61.40 -13.43 -32.09
CA LEU A 631 62.67 -13.85 -31.44
C LEU A 631 63.84 -12.86 -31.25
N THR A 632 64.16 -12.58 -29.97
CA THR A 632 65.41 -12.91 -29.22
C THR A 632 65.31 -12.28 -27.81
N THR A 633 65.80 -12.81 -26.67
CA THR A 633 66.60 -14.02 -26.34
C THR A 633 66.15 -14.53 -24.95
N ALA A 634 66.49 -15.78 -24.58
CA ALA A 634 66.44 -16.25 -23.19
C ALA A 634 67.82 -16.14 -22.50
N LEU A 635 67.84 -16.21 -21.16
CA LEU A 635 69.01 -16.26 -20.27
C LEU A 635 69.96 -15.04 -20.27
N LEU A 636 69.54 -14.02 -19.51
CA LEU A 636 70.43 -13.32 -18.58
C LEU A 636 69.58 -12.87 -17.36
N LEU A 637 70.23 -12.70 -16.20
CA LEU A 637 69.63 -12.20 -14.94
C LEU A 637 68.52 -13.05 -14.31
N ALA A 638 68.86 -14.28 -13.91
CA ALA A 638 68.33 -14.79 -12.65
C ALA A 638 69.18 -14.22 -11.50
N LEU A 639 68.84 -13.03 -10.96
CA LEU A 639 69.31 -12.53 -9.66
C LEU A 639 68.63 -11.21 -9.20
N SER A 640 67.32 -11.24 -8.99
CA SER A 640 66.66 -10.35 -8.02
C SER A 640 65.37 -10.98 -7.50
N SER A 641 65.43 -11.58 -6.32
CA SER A 641 64.26 -12.09 -5.61
C SER A 641 63.50 -10.93 -4.94
N SER A 642 62.87 -10.09 -5.76
CA SER A 642 61.82 -9.18 -5.30
C SER A 642 60.50 -9.94 -5.29
N THR A 643 59.97 -10.23 -4.09
CA THR A 643 58.60 -10.71 -3.92
C THR A 643 57.64 -9.74 -4.59
N SER A 644 56.89 -10.20 -5.59
CA SER A 644 55.78 -9.44 -6.16
C SER A 644 54.68 -9.31 -5.11
N THR A 645 54.71 -8.21 -4.37
CA THR A 645 53.61 -7.80 -3.49
C THR A 645 52.36 -7.63 -4.34
N VAL A 646 51.37 -8.49 -4.14
CA VAL A 646 50.02 -8.26 -4.63
C VAL A 646 49.52 -6.98 -3.96
N LEU A 647 49.32 -5.94 -4.76
CA LEU A 647 48.68 -4.71 -4.29
C LEU A 647 47.18 -5.00 -4.13
N GLY A 648 46.57 -4.54 -3.03
CA GLY A 648 45.12 -4.65 -2.86
C GLY A 648 44.35 -3.81 -3.87
N GLY A 649 43.10 -4.19 -4.12
CA GLY A 649 42.24 -3.51 -5.08
C GLY A 649 41.91 -2.08 -4.65
N ASN A 650 42.57 -1.09 -5.27
CA ASN A 650 42.15 0.30 -5.18
C ASN A 650 40.74 0.46 -5.77
N ILE A 651 39.89 1.24 -5.09
CA ILE A 651 38.54 1.58 -5.53
C ILE A 651 38.62 2.67 -6.61
N GLN A 652 39.49 3.67 -6.41
CA GLN A 652 39.70 4.73 -7.39
C GLN A 652 40.91 4.48 -8.30
N LYS A 653 40.82 4.96 -9.53
CA LYS A 653 41.88 4.88 -10.53
C LYS A 653 43.06 5.75 -10.10
N SER A 654 44.28 5.22 -10.22
CA SER A 654 45.49 5.99 -9.94
C SER A 654 45.77 7.04 -11.02
N GLY A 655 46.30 8.19 -10.62
CA GLY A 655 46.68 9.27 -11.55
C GLY A 655 45.51 9.98 -12.23
N LEU A 656 44.33 10.00 -11.61
CA LEU A 656 43.21 10.87 -12.02
C LEU A 656 43.67 12.33 -12.11
N SER A 657 43.18 13.05 -13.11
CA SER A 657 43.45 14.49 -13.29
C SER A 657 42.16 15.22 -13.63
N LEU A 658 41.96 16.37 -12.99
CA LEU A 658 40.79 17.21 -13.20
C LEU A 658 40.94 18.04 -14.49
N PRO A 659 39.87 18.23 -15.28
CA PRO A 659 39.87 19.18 -16.38
C PRO A 659 39.87 20.64 -15.85
N SER A 660 40.31 21.59 -16.68
CA SER A 660 40.58 22.98 -16.26
C SER A 660 39.35 23.78 -15.79
N ASP A 661 38.16 23.32 -16.17
CA ASP A 661 36.84 23.85 -15.80
C ASP A 661 36.33 23.30 -14.45
N ALA A 662 36.84 22.15 -13.98
CA ALA A 662 36.41 21.52 -12.73
C ALA A 662 36.49 22.49 -11.54
N LYS A 663 37.58 23.26 -11.40
CA LYS A 663 37.72 24.25 -10.33
C LYS A 663 36.56 25.27 -10.32
N ALA A 664 36.12 25.75 -11.49
CA ALA A 664 35.04 26.72 -11.58
C ALA A 664 33.68 26.11 -11.18
N ASN A 665 33.43 24.85 -11.56
CA ASN A 665 32.22 24.13 -11.15
C ASN A 665 32.25 23.79 -9.65
N ARG A 666 33.41 23.37 -9.12
CA ARG A 666 33.62 23.14 -7.70
C ARG A 666 33.36 24.40 -6.86
N ASP A 667 33.89 25.54 -7.32
CA ASP A 667 33.71 26.82 -6.62
C ASP A 667 32.24 27.28 -6.71
N ARG A 668 31.52 27.03 -7.83
CA ARG A 668 30.03 27.18 -7.92
C ARG A 668 29.27 26.30 -6.93
N VAL A 669 29.69 25.06 -6.69
CA VAL A 669 29.08 24.19 -5.65
C VAL A 669 29.30 24.76 -4.25
N LYS A 670 30.47 25.36 -3.95
CA LYS A 670 30.69 26.08 -2.68
C LYS A 670 29.71 27.27 -2.55
N ASP A 671 29.50 28.05 -3.61
CA ASP A 671 28.54 29.17 -3.59
C ASP A 671 27.07 28.70 -3.41
N MET A 672 26.69 27.57 -4.02
CA MET A 672 25.38 26.92 -3.83
C MET A 672 25.17 26.46 -2.39
N PHE A 673 26.18 25.83 -1.79
CA PHE A 673 26.19 25.44 -0.38
C PHE A 673 26.07 26.66 0.55
N ILE A 674 26.91 27.69 0.34
CA ILE A 674 26.88 28.92 1.15
C ILE A 674 25.53 29.62 1.05
N THR A 675 24.94 29.69 -0.15
CA THR A 675 23.60 30.29 -0.37
C THR A 675 22.53 29.55 0.43
N SER A 676 22.47 28.22 0.29
CA SER A 676 21.53 27.36 1.02
C SER A 676 21.71 27.47 2.54
N TYR A 677 22.97 27.47 3.00
CA TYR A 677 23.28 27.46 4.42
C TYR A 677 23.06 28.83 5.07
N GLU A 678 23.36 29.95 4.40
CA GLU A 678 23.03 31.29 4.94
C GLU A 678 21.53 31.60 4.91
N ALA A 679 20.71 30.87 4.13
CA ALA A 679 19.26 30.87 4.25
C ALA A 679 18.80 30.08 5.49
N TYR A 680 19.25 28.82 5.62
CA TYR A 680 19.01 28.00 6.83
C TYR A 680 19.41 28.75 8.12
N ARG A 681 20.63 29.32 8.15
CA ARG A 681 21.15 30.12 9.28
C ARG A 681 20.34 31.38 9.62
N ARG A 682 19.47 31.84 8.72
CA ARG A 682 18.64 33.04 8.92
C ARG A 682 17.24 32.72 9.42
N TYR A 683 16.68 31.58 8.99
CA TYR A 683 15.26 31.27 9.17
C TYR A 683 15.00 30.02 10.04
N ALA A 684 15.97 29.10 10.10
CA ALA A 684 15.82 27.78 10.73
C ALA A 684 16.98 27.43 11.71
N TRP A 685 17.81 28.40 12.10
CA TRP A 685 19.01 28.12 12.92
C TRP A 685 18.69 27.50 14.28
N GLY A 686 19.05 26.22 14.45
CA GLY A 686 18.82 25.44 15.66
C GLY A 686 17.68 24.42 15.54
N HIS A 687 16.96 24.46 14.42
CA HIS A 687 15.92 23.53 14.02
C HIS A 687 16.45 22.57 12.94
N ASP A 688 15.73 21.49 12.62
CA ASP A 688 16.29 20.43 11.78
C ASP A 688 16.43 20.82 10.31
N GLU A 689 15.39 21.42 9.72
CA GLU A 689 15.23 21.63 8.28
C GLU A 689 14.69 23.04 7.96
N LEU A 690 14.99 23.56 6.77
CA LEU A 690 14.53 24.87 6.30
C LEU A 690 13.23 24.74 5.49
N MET A 691 12.27 25.64 5.74
CA MET A 691 11.12 25.88 4.86
C MET A 691 11.34 27.20 4.09
N PRO A 692 11.93 27.18 2.88
CA PRO A 692 12.43 28.36 2.18
C PRO A 692 11.35 29.35 1.67
N MET A 693 10.09 28.93 1.54
CA MET A 693 8.96 29.80 1.16
C MET A 693 8.38 30.52 2.37
N MET A 694 7.96 29.78 3.39
CA MET A 694 7.44 30.36 4.63
C MET A 694 8.51 31.11 5.44
N GLN A 695 9.79 30.97 5.09
CA GLN A 695 10.93 31.51 5.85
C GLN A 695 10.91 31.01 7.31
N ASN A 696 10.62 29.71 7.44
CA ASN A 696 10.35 29.00 8.69
C ASN A 696 11.18 27.69 8.74
N TYR A 697 10.87 26.77 9.65
CA TYR A 697 11.58 25.51 9.85
C TYR A 697 10.66 24.30 10.04
N SER A 698 11.24 23.12 9.85
CA SER A 698 10.70 21.82 10.27
C SER A 698 11.63 21.21 11.34
N ASP A 699 11.04 20.52 12.32
CA ASP A 699 11.73 19.76 13.38
C ASP A 699 11.39 18.26 13.27
N SER A 700 11.40 17.72 12.04
CA SER A 700 11.04 16.34 11.74
C SER A 700 12.01 15.28 12.31
N ARG A 701 13.17 15.71 12.83
CA ARG A 701 14.27 14.88 13.35
C ARG A 701 14.57 15.17 14.83
N ASN A 702 13.55 15.61 15.59
CA ASN A 702 13.51 15.94 17.02
C ASN A 702 13.99 17.35 17.46
N GLY A 703 14.27 18.25 16.52
CA GLY A 703 14.77 19.60 16.82
C GLY A 703 16.16 19.57 17.45
N TRP A 704 17.05 18.72 16.93
CA TRP A 704 18.45 18.64 17.37
C TRP A 704 19.40 19.34 16.38
N GLY A 705 18.88 19.78 15.24
CA GLY A 705 19.58 20.55 14.22
C GLY A 705 20.23 19.66 13.16
N ALA A 706 19.47 18.73 12.55
CA ALA A 706 19.94 17.86 11.47
C ALA A 706 20.81 18.60 10.43
N THR A 707 20.30 19.68 9.84
CA THR A 707 21.05 20.52 8.88
C THR A 707 22.34 21.11 9.45
N ILE A 708 22.47 21.34 10.76
CA ILE A 708 23.76 21.77 11.36
C ILE A 708 24.77 20.64 11.28
N ILE A 709 24.39 19.45 11.76
CA ILE A 709 25.30 18.30 11.93
C ILE A 709 25.72 17.73 10.58
N ASP A 710 24.76 17.52 9.69
CA ASP A 710 24.97 16.84 8.41
C ASP A 710 25.91 17.66 7.51
N ALA A 711 25.67 18.98 7.48
CA ALA A 711 26.47 19.97 6.78
C ALA A 711 27.91 20.11 7.33
N MET A 712 28.20 19.73 8.58
CA MET A 712 29.53 19.92 9.19
C MET A 712 30.63 19.19 8.41
N SER A 713 30.37 17.93 8.05
CA SER A 713 31.31 17.10 7.30
C SER A 713 31.61 17.72 5.93
N THR A 714 30.59 18.28 5.28
CA THR A 714 30.70 18.97 3.99
C THR A 714 31.46 20.30 4.11
N MET A 715 31.24 21.08 5.18
CA MET A 715 32.01 22.31 5.42
C MET A 715 33.51 22.04 5.55
N TRP A 716 33.91 20.96 6.22
CA TRP A 716 35.31 20.53 6.30
C TRP A 716 35.86 20.19 4.91
N VAL A 717 35.15 19.33 4.16
CA VAL A 717 35.52 18.92 2.79
C VAL A 717 35.59 20.11 1.81
N MET A 718 34.81 21.17 2.06
CA MET A 718 34.78 22.39 1.25
C MET A 718 35.73 23.50 1.74
N ASP A 719 36.65 23.27 2.68
CA ASP A 719 37.51 24.31 3.30
C ASP A 719 36.73 25.53 3.85
N LEU A 720 35.45 25.39 4.18
CA LEU A 720 34.61 26.50 4.61
C LEU A 720 34.92 26.85 6.06
N ASP A 721 35.48 28.05 6.27
CA ASP A 721 36.00 28.61 7.53
C ASP A 721 35.57 27.84 8.78
N THR A 722 36.35 26.82 9.14
CA THR A 722 36.01 25.95 10.26
C THR A 722 36.07 26.72 11.58
N SER A 723 36.66 27.91 11.65
CA SER A 723 36.56 28.75 12.85
C SER A 723 35.16 29.29 13.10
N ARG A 724 34.27 29.31 12.08
CA ARG A 724 32.82 29.52 12.25
C ARG A 724 32.12 28.23 12.66
N ALA A 725 32.31 27.14 11.91
CA ALA A 725 31.66 25.84 12.18
C ALA A 725 32.06 25.24 13.54
N THR A 726 33.30 25.46 13.97
CA THR A 726 33.85 25.04 15.27
C THR A 726 34.03 26.21 16.25
N SER A 727 33.43 27.38 15.99
CA SER A 727 33.32 28.40 17.04
C SER A 727 32.55 27.77 18.21
N THR A 728 32.94 28.05 19.45
CA THR A 728 32.33 27.41 20.63
C THR A 728 30.90 27.88 20.91
N LYS A 729 30.27 28.63 19.99
CA LYS A 729 28.85 29.02 20.06
C LYS A 729 27.92 27.93 19.52
N PRO A 730 27.97 27.50 18.23
CA PRO A 730 27.19 26.37 17.73
C PRO A 730 27.27 25.12 18.62
N PHE A 731 28.47 24.72 19.04
CA PHE A 731 28.62 23.55 19.93
C PHE A 731 28.01 23.70 21.34
N ASN A 732 27.91 24.93 21.85
CA ASN A 732 27.25 25.22 23.13
C ASN A 732 25.76 25.55 22.98
N SER A 733 25.26 25.74 21.75
CA SER A 733 23.82 25.86 21.45
C SER A 733 23.19 24.54 21.00
N LEU A 734 23.97 23.57 20.51
CA LEU A 734 23.53 22.17 20.46
C LEU A 734 23.14 21.73 21.89
N PRO A 735 21.92 21.20 22.12
CA PRO A 735 21.41 20.88 23.44
C PRO A 735 22.44 20.16 24.34
N THR A 736 22.64 20.69 25.56
CA THR A 736 23.65 20.17 26.50
C THR A 736 23.33 18.77 27.02
N SER A 737 22.05 18.42 27.01
CA SER A 737 21.52 17.05 26.95
C SER A 737 20.69 16.93 25.68
N ILE A 738 20.66 15.75 25.05
CA ILE A 738 19.70 15.43 23.97
C ILE A 738 18.30 15.83 24.44
N SER A 739 17.66 16.79 23.75
CA SER A 739 16.37 17.33 24.16
C SER A 739 15.27 16.34 23.82
N VAL A 740 14.96 15.48 24.78
CA VAL A 740 13.91 14.47 24.67
C VAL A 740 12.55 15.15 24.55
N ASN A 741 11.91 15.02 23.40
CA ASN A 741 10.53 15.46 23.20
C ASN A 741 9.58 14.32 23.60
N PRO A 742 8.75 14.46 24.65
CA PRO A 742 7.87 13.38 25.13
C PRO A 742 6.66 13.10 24.23
N ARG A 743 6.62 13.67 23.02
CA ARG A 743 5.56 13.49 22.02
C ARG A 743 6.06 12.97 20.66
N LEU A 744 7.37 12.75 20.50
CA LEU A 744 7.96 12.23 19.26
C LEU A 744 8.62 10.88 19.52
N MET A 745 8.47 9.97 18.57
CA MET A 745 9.27 8.75 18.52
C MET A 745 10.56 9.04 17.76
N THR A 746 11.71 8.69 18.33
CA THR A 746 12.99 8.85 17.65
C THR A 746 13.16 7.72 16.63
N ALA A 747 13.11 8.05 15.33
CA ALA A 747 13.54 7.14 14.27
C ALA A 747 15.00 6.76 14.48
N VAL A 748 15.25 5.48 14.76
CA VAL A 748 16.55 4.99 15.25
C VAL A 748 17.56 4.94 14.08
N PHE A 749 17.08 4.65 12.86
CA PHE A 749 17.83 4.75 11.61
C PHE A 749 18.35 6.15 11.33
N GLU A 750 17.44 7.09 11.09
CA GLU A 750 17.73 8.49 10.76
C GLU A 750 18.69 9.12 11.77
N SER A 751 18.48 8.83 13.07
CA SER A 751 19.32 9.36 14.15
C SER A 751 20.76 8.80 14.17
N THR A 752 21.00 7.67 13.51
CA THR A 752 22.33 7.05 13.43
C THR A 752 23.08 7.53 12.20
N ILE A 753 22.42 7.55 11.05
CA ILE A 753 23.08 7.87 9.77
C ILE A 753 23.47 9.35 9.73
N ARG A 754 22.60 10.25 10.23
CA ARG A 754 22.84 11.69 10.39
C ARG A 754 23.68 12.00 11.62
N TYR A 755 23.08 11.94 12.82
CA TYR A 755 23.72 12.48 14.01
C TYR A 755 24.98 11.72 14.44
N LEU A 756 24.97 10.39 14.52
CA LEU A 756 26.19 9.63 14.84
C LEU A 756 27.19 9.67 13.69
N GLY A 757 26.72 9.56 12.43
CA GLY A 757 27.54 9.66 11.24
C GLY A 757 28.34 10.98 11.16
N GLY A 758 27.63 12.11 11.18
CA GLY A 758 28.21 13.45 11.07
C GLY A 758 29.11 13.81 12.24
N LEU A 759 28.70 13.53 13.50
CA LEU A 759 29.53 13.83 14.68
C LEU A 759 30.84 13.04 14.70
N LEU A 760 30.80 11.74 14.39
CA LEU A 760 32.00 10.89 14.39
C LEU A 760 32.89 11.16 13.17
N SER A 761 32.32 11.38 11.98
CA SER A 761 33.08 11.78 10.79
C SER A 761 33.84 13.09 11.01
N VAL A 762 33.19 14.12 11.55
CA VAL A 762 33.86 15.40 11.87
C VAL A 762 34.94 15.22 12.93
N TYR A 763 34.75 14.32 13.91
CA TYR A 763 35.80 13.98 14.87
C TYR A 763 37.03 13.35 14.18
N GLU A 764 36.84 12.43 13.23
CA GLU A 764 37.94 11.84 12.47
C GLU A 764 38.64 12.88 11.58
N LEU A 765 37.89 13.57 10.72
CA LEU A 765 38.37 14.59 9.78
C LEU A 765 39.15 15.72 10.47
N THR A 766 38.76 16.11 11.68
CA THR A 766 39.48 17.13 12.47
C THR A 766 40.76 16.61 13.15
N GLY A 767 41.14 15.35 12.94
CA GLY A 767 42.29 14.70 13.57
C GLY A 767 42.04 14.38 15.04
N ARG A 768 40.82 13.94 15.38
CA ARG A 768 40.38 13.50 16.72
C ARG A 768 40.53 14.56 17.82
N ARG A 769 40.41 15.85 17.43
CA ARG A 769 40.65 17.02 18.31
C ARG A 769 39.46 17.38 19.20
N HIS A 770 38.23 17.11 18.77
CA HIS A 770 37.01 17.56 19.45
C HIS A 770 36.33 16.42 20.22
N GLN A 771 36.88 16.03 21.37
CA GLN A 771 36.35 14.90 22.18
C GLN A 771 34.88 15.08 22.58
N ALA A 772 34.39 16.33 22.73
CA ALA A 772 32.97 16.63 22.96
C ALA A 772 32.01 16.08 21.87
N LEU A 773 32.50 15.84 20.64
CA LEU A 773 31.72 15.17 19.59
C LEU A 773 31.55 13.68 19.91
N VAL A 774 32.58 13.01 20.41
CA VAL A 774 32.52 11.61 20.86
C VAL A 774 31.68 11.50 22.13
N GLU A 775 31.80 12.44 23.07
CA GLU A 775 30.96 12.47 24.29
C GLU A 775 29.47 12.62 23.95
N LYS A 776 29.11 13.49 22.99
CA LYS A 776 27.73 13.61 22.47
C LYS A 776 27.30 12.37 21.68
N SER A 777 28.19 11.81 20.85
CA SER A 777 27.93 10.58 20.10
C SER A 777 27.66 9.41 21.05
N GLN A 778 28.45 9.25 22.11
CA GLN A 778 28.26 8.20 23.11
C GLN A 778 26.93 8.36 23.85
N GLN A 779 26.53 9.59 24.23
CA GLN A 779 25.23 9.84 24.86
C GLN A 779 24.05 9.46 23.96
N LEU A 780 24.14 9.72 22.65
CA LEU A 780 23.11 9.34 21.69
C LEU A 780 23.14 7.82 21.42
N ALA A 781 24.32 7.25 21.29
CA ALA A 781 24.57 5.82 21.18
C ALA A 781 23.98 5.03 22.38
N ASP A 782 24.19 5.49 23.61
CA ASP A 782 23.69 4.86 24.85
C ASP A 782 22.15 4.92 24.95
N LYS A 783 21.50 5.89 24.27
CA LYS A 783 20.05 5.96 24.10
C LYS A 783 19.57 5.04 22.98
N LEU A 784 20.17 5.12 21.78
CA LEU A 784 19.82 4.29 20.62
C LEU A 784 20.05 2.80 20.87
N ALA A 785 21.06 2.41 21.67
CA ALA A 785 21.34 1.02 22.04
C ALA A 785 20.18 0.35 22.81
N LYS A 786 19.21 1.12 23.32
CA LYS A 786 17.99 0.60 23.95
C LYS A 786 16.95 0.09 22.93
N ALA A 787 17.18 0.29 21.64
CA ALA A 787 16.43 -0.42 20.60
C ALA A 787 16.68 -1.94 20.57
N TRP A 788 17.53 -2.50 21.46
CA TRP A 788 17.81 -3.93 21.58
C TRP A 788 17.44 -4.50 22.95
N ILE A 789 16.29 -4.14 23.52
CA ILE A 789 15.90 -4.68 24.83
C ILE A 789 15.67 -6.21 24.73
N GLU A 790 14.97 -6.69 23.71
CA GLU A 790 14.47 -8.07 23.67
C GLU A 790 15.23 -9.01 22.70
N SER A 791 15.76 -8.53 21.57
CA SER A 791 16.48 -9.37 20.59
C SER A 791 17.83 -8.78 20.12
N ASP A 792 18.43 -9.37 19.08
CA ASP A 792 19.59 -8.84 18.35
C ASP A 792 19.21 -7.98 17.12
N ILE A 793 17.93 -7.99 16.73
CA ILE A 793 17.33 -7.05 15.78
C ILE A 793 16.84 -5.81 16.56
N PRO A 794 17.06 -4.59 16.04
CA PRO A 794 16.59 -3.38 16.69
C PRO A 794 15.12 -3.07 16.39
N HIS A 795 14.47 -2.45 17.36
CA HIS A 795 13.25 -1.66 17.21
C HIS A 795 13.52 -0.43 16.31
N GLY A 796 12.63 -0.15 15.35
CA GLY A 796 12.83 0.93 14.36
C GLY A 796 12.64 2.34 14.96
N HIS A 797 11.78 2.44 15.97
CA HIS A 797 11.38 3.68 16.63
C HIS A 797 11.50 3.55 18.16
N MET A 798 11.97 4.61 18.83
CA MET A 798 12.22 4.61 20.28
C MET A 798 11.71 5.88 20.97
N ASN A 799 10.95 5.74 22.05
CA ASN A 799 10.61 6.85 22.94
C ASN A 799 11.77 7.12 23.92
N PHE A 800 12.54 8.17 23.65
CA PHE A 800 13.69 8.56 24.48
C PHE A 800 13.31 9.06 25.90
N THR A 801 12.03 9.21 26.22
CA THR A 801 11.53 9.60 27.56
C THR A 801 11.37 8.39 28.47
N THR A 802 10.68 7.37 27.97
CA THR A 802 10.40 6.11 28.68
C THR A 802 11.54 5.09 28.51
N ASP A 803 12.45 5.32 27.55
CA ASP A 803 13.48 4.37 27.13
C ASP A 803 12.90 3.03 26.64
N THR A 804 11.73 3.09 26.00
CA THR A 804 11.03 1.95 25.37
C THR A 804 10.99 2.09 23.85
N PRO A 805 10.76 0.98 23.13
CA PRO A 805 10.29 1.00 21.74
C PRO A 805 8.99 1.78 21.58
N ASP A 806 8.56 1.95 20.33
CA ASP A 806 7.16 2.27 20.03
C ASP A 806 6.25 1.15 20.59
N PRO A 807 5.18 1.47 21.35
CA PRO A 807 4.24 0.47 21.83
C PRO A 807 3.29 -0.08 20.74
N ASP A 808 3.33 0.45 19.52
CA ASP A 808 2.61 -0.11 18.37
C ASP A 808 3.51 -1.08 17.57
N PRO A 809 3.27 -2.40 17.64
CA PRO A 809 4.16 -3.41 17.07
C PRO A 809 4.20 -3.41 15.53
N ASP A 810 3.24 -2.75 14.86
CA ASP A 810 3.24 -2.66 13.39
C ASP A 810 4.06 -1.46 12.88
N TYR A 811 4.23 -0.39 13.68
CA TYR A 811 5.22 0.68 13.42
C TYR A 811 6.64 0.31 13.87
N ASP A 812 6.77 -0.76 14.66
CA ASP A 812 8.04 -1.30 15.14
C ASP A 812 8.71 -2.30 14.15
N ILE A 813 8.03 -2.67 13.05
CA ILE A 813 8.61 -3.54 12.01
C ILE A 813 9.78 -2.83 11.32
N SER A 814 10.98 -3.03 11.85
CA SER A 814 12.22 -2.61 11.21
C SER A 814 12.32 -3.20 9.81
N ASN A 815 12.52 -2.36 8.80
CA ASN A 815 12.98 -2.84 7.51
C ASN A 815 14.47 -3.21 7.56
N ILE A 816 14.95 -3.98 6.58
CA ILE A 816 16.32 -4.51 6.61
C ILE A 816 17.38 -3.43 6.43
N ALA A 817 17.09 -2.28 5.81
CA ALA A 817 17.98 -1.12 5.81
C ALA A 817 18.15 -0.55 7.23
N GLU A 818 17.03 -0.34 7.94
CA GLU A 818 17.03 0.16 9.31
C GLU A 818 17.74 -0.78 10.28
N ALA A 819 17.43 -2.08 10.24
CA ALA A 819 18.05 -3.09 11.10
C ALA A 819 19.48 -3.42 10.68
N GLY A 820 19.73 -3.56 9.38
CA GLY A 820 21.00 -3.99 8.79
C GLY A 820 22.13 -2.98 8.94
N SER A 821 21.76 -1.71 9.07
CA SER A 821 22.67 -0.63 9.46
C SER A 821 23.08 -0.68 10.94
N ARG A 822 22.87 -1.80 11.65
CA ARG A 822 22.95 -1.87 13.12
C ARG A 822 23.35 -3.23 13.72
N SER A 823 23.89 -3.19 14.95
CA SER A 823 24.31 -4.37 15.72
C SER A 823 24.55 -4.00 17.20
N LYS A 824 24.25 -4.94 18.11
CA LYS A 824 24.23 -4.75 19.57
C LYS A 824 25.63 -4.53 20.20
N LYS A 825 26.72 -4.65 19.43
CA LYS A 825 28.12 -4.57 19.90
C LYS A 825 28.99 -3.49 19.26
N SER A 826 28.54 -2.86 18.17
CA SER A 826 29.37 -1.96 17.34
C SER A 826 29.12 -0.47 17.55
N ILE A 827 28.01 -0.11 18.19
CA ILE A 827 27.52 1.26 18.40
C ILE A 827 28.58 2.18 19.04
N ALA A 828 29.54 1.62 19.76
CA ALA A 828 30.55 2.37 20.50
C ALA A 828 31.68 3.03 19.66
N HIS A 829 31.83 2.79 18.35
CA HIS A 829 33.10 3.16 17.67
C HIS A 829 33.10 3.76 16.24
N VAL A 830 32.12 3.56 15.33
CA VAL A 830 32.32 3.98 13.91
C VAL A 830 31.11 4.50 13.10
N GLY A 831 29.89 4.55 13.63
CA GLY A 831 28.70 5.02 12.87
C GLY A 831 28.26 4.13 11.68
N MET A 832 29.10 3.23 11.20
CA MET A 832 28.80 2.15 10.26
C MET A 832 28.88 0.79 10.96
N VAL A 833 28.12 -0.20 10.50
CA VAL A 833 27.78 -1.36 11.32
C VAL A 833 27.69 -2.67 10.53
N SER A 834 27.87 -3.80 11.24
CA SER A 834 27.77 -5.17 10.75
C SER A 834 26.32 -5.65 10.53
N PRO A 835 25.90 -5.93 9.28
CA PRO A 835 24.66 -6.64 8.99
C PRO A 835 24.67 -8.14 9.36
N LYS A 836 25.74 -8.67 9.99
CA LYS A 836 25.93 -10.13 10.18
C LYS A 836 24.99 -10.77 11.20
N GLN A 837 24.41 -9.99 12.12
CA GLN A 837 23.45 -10.54 13.10
C GLN A 837 22.15 -11.02 12.43
N ILE A 838 21.71 -10.36 11.36
CA ILE A 838 20.41 -10.59 10.73
C ILE A 838 20.38 -11.87 9.87
N TYR A 839 21.44 -12.10 9.09
CA TYR A 839 21.48 -13.13 8.04
C TYR A 839 21.31 -14.57 8.54
N GLY A 840 21.51 -14.81 9.84
CA GLY A 840 21.23 -16.12 10.46
C GLY A 840 19.75 -16.46 10.62
N GLN A 841 18.85 -15.46 10.49
CA GLN A 841 17.40 -15.57 10.70
C GLN A 841 16.60 -15.39 9.39
N LEU A 842 17.24 -14.91 8.33
CA LEU A 842 16.65 -14.73 6.99
C LEU A 842 16.50 -16.09 6.28
N GLU A 843 15.47 -16.86 6.64
CA GLU A 843 15.29 -18.21 6.10
C GLU A 843 14.90 -18.19 4.61
N VAL A 844 15.65 -18.95 3.80
CA VAL A 844 15.57 -18.90 2.34
C VAL A 844 14.62 -19.97 1.83
N LEU A 845 13.40 -19.57 1.46
CA LEU A 845 12.54 -20.40 0.60
C LEU A 845 13.07 -20.44 -0.84
N ALA A 846 14.19 -21.17 -0.99
CA ALA A 846 14.59 -21.90 -2.17
C ALA A 846 14.48 -23.39 -1.81
N ALA A 847 13.75 -24.18 -2.59
CA ALA A 847 13.31 -25.51 -2.16
C ALA A 847 14.44 -26.56 -2.11
N GLY A 848 15.10 -26.71 -0.96
CA GLY A 848 15.98 -27.84 -0.67
C GLY A 848 16.89 -27.65 0.56
N PRO A 849 17.38 -28.73 1.21
CA PRO A 849 18.04 -28.63 2.53
C PRO A 849 19.47 -28.04 2.57
N GLU A 850 20.07 -27.63 1.45
CA GLU A 850 21.54 -27.50 1.33
C GLU A 850 22.12 -26.08 1.16
N ARG A 851 21.36 -24.97 1.19
CA ARG A 851 21.94 -23.61 1.03
C ARG A 851 21.54 -22.60 2.11
N ARG A 852 22.41 -22.46 3.12
CA ARG A 852 22.35 -21.42 4.17
C ARG A 852 22.96 -20.08 3.73
N LYS A 853 22.53 -19.52 2.59
CA LYS A 853 22.92 -18.17 2.14
C LYS A 853 21.73 -17.47 1.52
N ALA A 854 21.20 -16.45 2.20
CA ALA A 854 20.17 -15.56 1.64
C ALA A 854 20.76 -14.77 0.47
N SER A 855 20.08 -14.86 -0.68
CA SER A 855 20.40 -14.14 -1.90
C SER A 855 19.74 -12.77 -1.93
N LEU A 856 18.44 -12.74 -1.72
CA LEU A 856 17.59 -11.55 -1.83
C LEU A 856 16.52 -11.62 -0.71
N PRO A 857 16.80 -11.06 0.48
CA PRO A 857 15.83 -11.03 1.57
C PRO A 857 14.68 -10.06 1.30
N ALA A 858 13.54 -10.32 1.94
CA ALA A 858 12.39 -9.40 1.94
C ALA A 858 12.69 -8.13 2.74
N LEU A 859 11.99 -7.04 2.41
CA LEU A 859 12.21 -5.71 2.99
C LEU A 859 11.99 -5.65 4.51
N GLY A 860 10.98 -6.33 5.07
CA GLY A 860 10.65 -6.25 6.49
C GLY A 860 11.31 -7.33 7.35
N ILE A 861 11.60 -7.02 8.61
CA ILE A 861 11.96 -8.00 9.64
C ILE A 861 11.32 -7.63 10.99
N ASP A 862 10.67 -8.62 11.60
CA ASP A 862 10.06 -8.53 12.93
C ASP A 862 11.17 -8.40 14.01
N PRO A 863 11.22 -7.32 14.82
CA PRO A 863 12.33 -7.10 15.76
C PRO A 863 12.26 -8.00 16.99
N TYR A 864 11.09 -8.57 17.32
CA TYR A 864 10.93 -9.48 18.44
C TYR A 864 11.35 -10.90 18.08
N THR A 865 11.02 -11.36 16.86
CA THR A 865 11.26 -12.75 16.43
C THR A 865 12.45 -12.92 15.48
N GLY A 866 12.88 -11.86 14.81
CA GLY A 866 13.89 -11.88 13.74
C GLY A 866 13.43 -12.55 12.45
N VAL A 867 12.13 -12.80 12.29
CA VAL A 867 11.57 -13.46 11.10
C VAL A 867 11.30 -12.43 10.00
N PRO A 868 11.64 -12.71 8.72
CA PRO A 868 11.27 -11.85 7.59
C PRO A 868 9.77 -11.59 7.49
N VAL A 869 9.40 -10.37 7.11
CA VAL A 869 8.00 -9.95 6.89
C VAL A 869 7.80 -9.61 5.41
N GLY A 870 6.82 -10.29 4.79
CA GLY A 870 6.47 -10.12 3.37
C GLY A 870 7.44 -10.78 2.39
N GLY A 871 7.23 -10.48 1.09
CA GLY A 871 8.02 -11.03 -0.01
C GLY A 871 8.70 -9.99 -0.91
N TYR A 872 8.37 -8.70 -0.74
CA TYR A 872 8.91 -7.60 -1.55
C TYR A 872 10.43 -7.48 -1.40
N VAL A 873 11.15 -7.43 -2.52
CA VAL A 873 12.60 -7.22 -2.59
C VAL A 873 12.88 -6.06 -3.52
N THR A 874 13.73 -5.13 -3.11
CA THR A 874 14.22 -4.06 -3.99
C THR A 874 15.69 -3.75 -3.68
N TRP A 875 16.28 -2.82 -4.43
CA TRP A 875 17.51 -2.11 -4.05
C TRP A 875 17.21 -0.65 -3.66
N GLY A 876 15.94 -0.24 -3.57
CA GLY A 876 15.54 1.07 -3.05
C GLY A 876 15.10 1.04 -1.58
N GLY A 877 14.35 2.08 -1.22
CA GLY A 877 13.89 2.41 0.13
C GLY A 877 13.56 1.21 1.02
N GLY A 878 14.18 1.17 2.20
CA GLY A 878 13.99 0.11 3.20
C GLY A 878 14.86 -1.14 3.00
N SER A 879 15.72 -1.15 1.97
CA SER A 879 16.62 -2.29 1.72
C SER A 879 17.98 -1.93 1.10
N ASP A 880 18.06 -0.81 0.37
CA ASP A 880 19.28 -0.11 -0.06
C ASP A 880 20.51 -0.27 0.88
N SER A 881 20.49 0.37 2.05
CA SER A 881 21.66 0.52 2.92
C SER A 881 22.08 -0.79 3.61
N TYR A 882 21.20 -1.81 3.66
CA TYR A 882 21.59 -3.18 4.02
C TYR A 882 22.59 -3.75 3.02
N PHE A 883 22.24 -3.73 1.74
CA PHE A 883 23.12 -4.20 0.67
C PHE A 883 24.37 -3.33 0.56
N GLU A 884 24.24 -2.03 0.79
CA GLU A 884 25.37 -1.11 0.86
C GLU A 884 26.41 -1.53 1.92
N TYR A 885 25.94 -1.71 3.17
CA TYR A 885 26.83 -1.95 4.31
C TYR A 885 27.41 -3.36 4.33
N LEU A 886 26.84 -4.35 3.63
CA LEU A 886 27.48 -5.65 3.44
C LEU A 886 28.92 -5.50 2.90
N ILE A 887 29.15 -4.62 1.92
CA ILE A 887 30.51 -4.36 1.40
C ILE A 887 31.21 -3.17 2.07
N LYS A 888 30.50 -2.06 2.37
CA LYS A 888 31.13 -0.89 2.99
C LYS A 888 31.64 -1.20 4.42
N PHE A 889 30.95 -2.02 5.22
CA PHE A 889 31.43 -2.45 6.54
C PHE A 889 32.68 -3.33 6.43
N ALA A 890 32.72 -4.29 5.49
CA ALA A 890 33.88 -5.15 5.27
C ALA A 890 35.14 -4.32 4.97
N ARG A 891 35.00 -3.30 4.11
CA ARG A 891 36.05 -2.35 3.75
C ARG A 891 36.52 -1.51 4.95
N LEU A 892 35.60 -0.93 5.73
CA LEU A 892 35.94 -0.04 6.85
C LEU A 892 36.54 -0.80 8.04
N ALA A 893 35.92 -1.90 8.46
CA ALA A 893 36.44 -2.78 9.52
C ALA A 893 37.70 -3.55 9.10
N ASN A 894 38.00 -3.56 7.80
CA ASN A 894 39.14 -4.22 7.16
C ASN A 894 39.28 -5.71 7.53
N THR A 895 38.14 -6.41 7.62
CA THR A 895 38.06 -7.78 8.14
C THR A 895 38.29 -8.85 7.07
N ASP A 896 38.96 -9.92 7.47
CA ASP A 896 39.16 -11.17 6.72
C ASP A 896 37.94 -12.12 6.77
N ASP A 897 36.87 -11.73 7.48
CA ASP A 897 35.60 -12.45 7.55
C ASP A 897 34.90 -12.42 6.18
N ALA A 898 35.25 -13.39 5.33
CA ALA A 898 34.75 -13.50 3.96
C ALA A 898 33.21 -13.50 3.85
N TRP A 899 32.48 -13.79 4.94
CA TRP A 899 31.02 -13.77 4.98
C TRP A 899 30.40 -12.47 4.42
N TYR A 900 30.99 -11.31 4.72
CA TYR A 900 30.44 -10.01 4.30
C TYR A 900 30.49 -9.86 2.76
N GLY A 901 31.69 -10.01 2.18
CA GLY A 901 31.89 -9.93 0.73
C GLY A 901 31.19 -11.05 -0.04
N ASP A 902 31.16 -12.26 0.51
CA ASP A 902 30.41 -13.39 -0.04
C ASP A 902 28.90 -13.11 -0.09
N SER A 903 28.32 -12.54 0.97
CA SER A 903 26.88 -12.29 1.06
C SER A 903 26.47 -11.12 0.16
N TRP A 904 27.26 -10.06 0.13
CA TRP A 904 27.13 -8.99 -0.86
C TRP A 904 27.16 -9.53 -2.29
N ARG A 905 28.18 -10.31 -2.63
CA ARG A 905 28.32 -10.94 -3.95
C ARG A 905 27.13 -11.85 -4.26
N THR A 906 26.63 -12.62 -3.29
CA THR A 906 25.46 -13.49 -3.50
C THR A 906 24.23 -12.67 -3.86
N ALA A 907 24.04 -11.48 -3.25
CA ALA A 907 22.97 -10.55 -3.62
C ALA A 907 23.17 -9.93 -5.01
N VAL A 908 24.39 -9.52 -5.36
CA VAL A 908 24.72 -8.98 -6.68
C VAL A 908 24.55 -10.02 -7.79
N ASP A 909 25.16 -11.20 -7.67
CA ASP A 909 25.05 -12.30 -8.65
C ASP A 909 23.59 -12.75 -8.81
N SER A 910 22.80 -12.74 -7.73
CA SER A 910 21.35 -13.00 -7.79
C SER A 910 20.59 -11.86 -8.47
N SER A 911 20.93 -10.60 -8.18
CA SER A 911 20.31 -9.42 -8.82
C SER A 911 20.58 -9.39 -10.33
N ILE A 912 21.80 -9.74 -10.76
CA ILE A 912 22.18 -9.88 -12.18
C ILE A 912 21.32 -10.96 -12.88
N LYS A 913 21.00 -12.05 -12.18
CA LYS A 913 20.20 -13.17 -12.71
C LYS A 913 18.68 -12.91 -12.68
N HIS A 914 18.19 -12.15 -11.70
CA HIS A 914 16.77 -12.12 -11.34
C HIS A 914 16.11 -10.73 -11.39
N LEU A 915 16.84 -9.65 -11.11
CA LEU A 915 16.32 -8.29 -11.06
C LEU A 915 16.76 -7.41 -12.24
N ARG A 916 17.89 -7.73 -12.86
CA ARG A 916 18.46 -6.99 -13.99
C ARG A 916 17.63 -7.18 -15.26
N SER A 917 17.13 -6.08 -15.79
CA SER A 917 16.44 -6.02 -17.08
C SER A 917 17.20 -5.12 -18.06
N VAL A 918 16.98 -5.35 -19.35
CA VAL A 918 17.29 -4.38 -20.41
C VAL A 918 15.97 -3.74 -20.84
N SER A 919 15.98 -2.45 -21.20
CA SER A 919 14.82 -1.80 -21.82
C SER A 919 14.81 -1.98 -23.33
N ASP A 920 13.65 -2.31 -23.91
CA ASP A 920 13.49 -2.52 -25.36
C ASP A 920 13.87 -1.29 -26.21
N VAL A 921 13.79 -0.11 -25.60
CA VAL A 921 14.19 1.17 -26.19
C VAL A 921 15.48 1.66 -25.53
N GLY A 922 16.49 2.00 -26.34
CA GLY A 922 17.79 2.49 -25.91
C GLY A 922 18.77 1.42 -25.38
N ASN A 923 18.31 0.19 -25.07
CA ASN A 923 19.09 -0.87 -24.43
C ASN A 923 19.61 -0.50 -23.01
N HIS A 924 18.94 0.41 -22.31
CA HIS A 924 19.31 0.79 -20.96
C HIS A 924 19.14 -0.38 -19.99
N VAL A 925 20.13 -0.61 -19.13
CA VAL A 925 20.13 -1.70 -18.14
C VAL A 925 19.60 -1.16 -16.82
N TYR A 926 18.41 -1.61 -16.42
CA TYR A 926 17.75 -1.18 -15.18
C TYR A 926 17.63 -2.35 -14.20
N LEU A 927 17.53 -2.04 -12.91
CA LEU A 927 17.32 -3.03 -11.84
C LEU A 927 15.89 -2.94 -11.32
N GLY A 928 15.12 -4.02 -11.49
CA GLY A 928 13.75 -4.13 -11.00
C GLY A 928 13.66 -4.54 -9.54
N SER A 929 12.42 -4.58 -9.05
CA SER A 929 12.04 -5.11 -7.74
C SER A 929 11.21 -6.39 -7.89
N TYR A 930 11.16 -7.22 -6.87
CA TYR A 930 10.15 -8.27 -6.74
C TYR A 930 8.97 -7.75 -5.91
N ASP A 931 7.73 -8.02 -6.34
CA ASP A 931 6.55 -7.85 -5.48
C ASP A 931 6.46 -8.91 -4.37
N HIS A 932 5.38 -8.88 -3.58
CA HIS A 932 5.19 -9.80 -2.46
C HIS A 932 5.06 -11.26 -2.95
N GLU A 933 4.57 -11.46 -4.18
CA GLU A 933 4.43 -12.73 -4.88
C GLU A 933 5.68 -13.13 -5.69
N ARG A 934 6.77 -12.35 -5.60
CA ARG A 934 8.06 -12.56 -6.29
C ARG A 934 8.00 -12.51 -7.83
N ARG A 935 7.13 -11.69 -8.41
CA ARG A 935 7.13 -11.31 -9.85
C ARG A 935 8.01 -10.09 -10.07
N LEU A 936 8.81 -10.10 -11.15
CA LEU A 936 9.76 -9.01 -11.47
C LEU A 936 9.03 -7.77 -11.98
N ARG A 937 8.99 -6.72 -11.15
CA ARG A 937 8.51 -5.38 -11.50
C ARG A 937 9.63 -4.57 -12.15
N HIS A 938 9.35 -4.05 -13.34
CA HIS A 938 10.21 -3.15 -14.11
C HIS A 938 10.01 -1.70 -13.65
N VAL A 939 10.18 -1.50 -12.33
CA VAL A 939 10.03 -0.24 -11.60
C VAL A 939 11.26 -0.06 -10.72
N SER A 940 11.79 1.16 -10.69
CA SER A 940 12.92 1.58 -9.86
C SER A 940 12.69 3.03 -9.37
N SER A 941 13.49 3.45 -8.39
CA SER A 941 13.42 4.79 -7.79
C SER A 941 14.76 5.52 -7.84
N HIS A 942 14.74 6.82 -7.53
CA HIS A 942 15.94 7.61 -7.34
C HIS A 942 16.83 7.01 -6.23
N LEU A 943 16.23 6.66 -5.10
CA LEU A 943 16.87 5.92 -3.99
C LEU A 943 17.65 4.68 -4.48
N ALA A 944 17.05 3.86 -5.34
CA ALA A 944 17.70 2.64 -5.82
C ALA A 944 18.98 2.91 -6.64
N CYS A 945 19.10 4.08 -7.28
CA CYS A 945 20.21 4.37 -8.19
C CYS A 945 21.61 4.42 -7.54
N PHE A 946 21.73 4.38 -6.20
CA PHE A 946 23.00 4.20 -5.51
C PHE A 946 23.70 2.87 -5.89
N HIS A 947 22.92 1.87 -6.33
CA HIS A 947 23.41 0.52 -6.67
C HIS A 947 24.54 0.53 -7.70
N GLY A 948 24.62 1.54 -8.58
CA GLY A 948 25.67 1.66 -9.59
C GLY A 948 27.04 1.86 -8.94
N GLY A 949 27.15 2.87 -8.07
CA GLY A 949 28.34 3.16 -7.29
C GLY A 949 28.71 2.04 -6.33
N ASN A 950 27.71 1.42 -5.68
CA ASN A 950 27.95 0.28 -4.80
C ASN A 950 28.54 -0.94 -5.54
N TRP A 951 28.00 -1.29 -6.71
CA TRP A 951 28.50 -2.40 -7.53
C TRP A 951 29.89 -2.09 -8.12
N ILE A 952 30.15 -0.84 -8.53
CA ILE A 952 31.49 -0.40 -8.94
C ILE A 952 32.50 -0.54 -7.78
N MET A 953 32.15 -0.10 -6.57
CA MET A 953 33.01 -0.20 -5.39
C MET A 953 33.29 -1.66 -5.00
N GLY A 954 32.26 -2.49 -4.85
CA GLY A 954 32.44 -3.90 -4.46
C GLY A 954 33.07 -4.76 -5.56
N GLY A 955 32.85 -4.43 -6.84
CA GLY A 955 33.56 -5.04 -7.97
C GLY A 955 35.07 -4.76 -7.93
N ARG A 956 35.48 -3.51 -7.64
CA ARG A 956 36.89 -3.15 -7.42
C ARG A 956 37.49 -3.89 -6.21
N LEU A 957 36.74 -4.01 -5.12
CA LEU A 957 37.17 -4.68 -3.88
C LEU A 957 37.21 -6.22 -3.96
N SER A 958 36.65 -6.83 -5.00
CA SER A 958 36.64 -8.27 -5.24
C SER A 958 37.35 -8.69 -6.54
N ASP A 959 38.13 -7.78 -7.14
CA ASP A 959 38.85 -7.94 -8.42
C ASP A 959 37.96 -8.46 -9.57
N ASN A 960 36.72 -7.96 -9.63
CA ASN A 960 35.68 -8.44 -10.55
C ASN A 960 35.15 -7.31 -11.46
N GLU A 961 35.86 -7.08 -12.56
CA GLU A 961 35.48 -6.11 -13.61
C GLU A 961 34.11 -6.39 -14.26
N THR A 962 33.56 -7.61 -14.14
CA THR A 962 32.21 -7.92 -14.66
C THR A 962 31.13 -7.22 -13.82
N ILE A 963 31.30 -7.21 -12.49
CA ILE A 963 30.40 -6.48 -11.60
C ILE A 963 30.63 -4.96 -11.75
N VAL A 964 31.87 -4.51 -11.94
CA VAL A 964 32.16 -3.10 -12.27
C VAL A 964 31.44 -2.68 -13.54
N GLN A 965 31.47 -3.48 -14.61
CA GLN A 965 30.75 -3.18 -15.85
C GLN A 965 29.24 -3.10 -15.64
N HIS A 966 28.63 -4.02 -14.89
CA HIS A 966 27.20 -3.92 -14.58
C HIS A 966 26.85 -2.70 -13.72
N GLY A 967 27.70 -2.30 -12.77
CA GLY A 967 27.53 -1.04 -12.03
C GLY A 967 27.64 0.20 -12.93
N LEU A 968 28.50 0.15 -13.97
CA LEU A 968 28.59 1.19 -15.00
C LEU A 968 27.35 1.20 -15.92
N ASP A 969 26.84 0.02 -16.33
CA ASP A 969 25.60 -0.11 -17.11
C ASP A 969 24.41 0.53 -16.35
N LEU A 970 24.26 0.21 -15.07
CA LEU A 970 23.23 0.73 -14.16
C LEU A 970 23.38 2.25 -13.95
N THR A 971 24.62 2.74 -13.78
CA THR A 971 24.89 4.19 -13.66
C THR A 971 24.51 4.95 -14.95
N GLU A 972 24.70 4.33 -16.12
CA GLU A 972 24.31 4.92 -17.41
C GLU A 972 22.78 5.00 -17.56
N ALA A 973 22.06 3.97 -17.12
CA ALA A 973 20.59 3.93 -17.15
C ALA A 973 19.95 4.88 -16.11
N CYS A 974 20.54 5.02 -14.93
CA CYS A 974 20.13 6.04 -13.95
C CYS A 974 20.44 7.47 -14.44
N TRP A 975 21.60 7.71 -15.08
CA TRP A 975 21.86 9.02 -15.70
C TRP A 975 20.87 9.35 -16.82
N ASN A 976 20.40 8.35 -17.58
CA ASN A 976 19.42 8.55 -18.64
C ASN A 976 18.12 9.21 -18.14
N THR A 977 17.75 9.05 -16.86
CA THR A 977 16.55 9.69 -16.30
C THR A 977 16.73 11.20 -16.12
N TYR A 978 17.91 11.65 -15.69
CA TYR A 978 18.31 13.06 -15.69
C TYR A 978 18.44 13.63 -17.10
N ALA A 979 19.07 12.88 -18.02
CA ALA A 979 19.35 13.35 -19.38
C ALA A 979 18.10 13.54 -20.25
N SER A 980 16.97 12.97 -19.85
CA SER A 980 15.74 12.88 -20.64
C SER A 980 14.63 13.84 -20.20
N SER A 981 14.70 14.40 -19.00
CA SER A 981 13.71 15.36 -18.49
C SER A 981 13.94 16.78 -19.01
N VAL A 982 12.91 17.64 -18.95
CA VAL A 982 12.98 19.02 -19.44
C VAL A 982 13.94 19.88 -18.58
N THR A 983 13.96 19.65 -17.27
CA THR A 983 14.87 20.37 -16.35
C THR A 983 16.29 19.80 -16.30
N GLY A 984 16.52 18.57 -16.80
CA GLY A 984 17.81 17.89 -16.61
C GLY A 984 18.00 17.31 -15.20
N ILE A 985 16.90 17.05 -14.49
CA ILE A 985 16.81 16.52 -13.12
C ILE A 985 15.98 15.22 -13.16
N GLY A 986 16.36 14.19 -12.41
CA GLY A 986 15.71 12.87 -12.45
C GLY A 986 14.50 12.71 -11.51
N PRO A 987 13.65 11.70 -11.74
CA PRO A 987 12.44 11.41 -10.95
C PRO A 987 12.66 10.52 -9.73
N GLU A 988 11.85 10.75 -8.70
CA GLU A 988 11.73 9.88 -7.53
C GLU A 988 11.38 8.42 -7.89
N VAL A 989 10.43 8.19 -8.82
CA VAL A 989 10.06 6.83 -9.27
C VAL A 989 9.80 6.76 -10.78
N PHE A 990 10.35 5.73 -11.42
CA PHE A 990 10.27 5.48 -12.86
C PHE A 990 10.12 4.00 -13.20
N ALA A 991 9.65 3.72 -14.43
CA ALA A 991 9.42 2.38 -14.94
C ALA A 991 9.87 2.24 -16.41
N TRP A 992 10.03 1.01 -16.89
CA TRP A 992 10.40 0.72 -18.28
C TRP A 992 9.71 -0.56 -18.78
N ARG A 993 9.95 -0.91 -20.05
CA ARG A 993 9.43 -2.13 -20.68
C ARG A 993 10.57 -3.01 -21.20
N SER A 994 10.32 -4.31 -21.17
CA SER A 994 11.24 -5.38 -21.52
C SER A 994 10.46 -6.51 -22.23
N GLY A 995 10.97 -6.94 -23.38
CA GLY A 995 10.46 -8.06 -24.17
C GLY A 995 11.20 -9.38 -23.89
N GLY A 996 12.00 -9.41 -22.82
CA GLY A 996 12.68 -10.62 -22.37
C GLY A 996 11.74 -11.63 -21.69
N VAL A 997 12.33 -12.72 -21.17
CA VAL A 997 11.63 -13.89 -20.58
C VAL A 997 10.67 -13.50 -19.43
N ASN A 998 10.89 -12.36 -18.78
CA ASN A 998 10.13 -11.89 -17.61
C ASN A 998 9.07 -10.82 -17.94
N GLY A 999 8.88 -10.47 -19.22
CA GLY A 999 7.86 -9.51 -19.68
C GLY A 999 8.09 -8.05 -19.24
N SER A 1000 7.04 -7.23 -19.34
CA SER A 1000 7.05 -5.79 -19.01
C SER A 1000 6.17 -5.45 -17.78
N PHE A 1001 6.06 -6.37 -16.82
CA PHE A 1001 5.22 -6.18 -15.63
C PHE A 1001 5.77 -5.06 -14.74
N ILE A 1002 4.89 -4.19 -14.20
CA ILE A 1002 5.26 -3.07 -13.30
C ILE A 1002 4.48 -3.09 -11.97
N GLY A 1003 3.59 -4.06 -11.77
CA GLY A 1003 2.69 -4.16 -10.62
C GLY A 1003 1.45 -3.25 -10.66
N LYS A 1004 1.42 -2.23 -11.52
CA LYS A 1004 0.38 -1.19 -11.60
C LYS A 1004 -0.32 -1.16 -12.97
N ALA A 1005 -1.32 -0.29 -13.11
CA ALA A 1005 -2.04 -0.03 -14.37
C ALA A 1005 -1.10 0.21 -15.57
N LYS A 1006 -1.58 -0.09 -16.78
CA LYS A 1006 -0.79 0.07 -18.02
C LYS A 1006 -0.34 1.53 -18.21
N PRO A 1007 0.89 1.78 -18.72
CA PRO A 1007 1.34 3.14 -18.97
C PRO A 1007 0.42 3.87 -19.96
N SER A 1008 0.09 5.11 -19.60
CA SER A 1008 -0.71 6.02 -20.42
C SER A 1008 -0.07 6.29 -21.80
N HIS A 1009 -0.84 6.84 -22.73
CA HIS A 1009 -0.32 7.20 -24.05
C HIS A 1009 0.91 8.13 -23.97
N VAL A 1010 0.85 9.14 -23.10
CA VAL A 1010 1.96 10.10 -22.88
C VAL A 1010 3.19 9.41 -22.29
N GLN A 1011 3.02 8.49 -21.32
CA GLN A 1011 4.12 7.67 -20.80
C GLN A 1011 4.71 6.75 -21.87
N LEU A 1012 3.89 6.20 -22.78
CA LEU A 1012 4.34 5.36 -23.89
C LEU A 1012 5.06 6.15 -25.00
N GLU A 1013 4.66 7.40 -25.28
CA GLU A 1013 5.39 8.29 -26.18
C GLU A 1013 6.75 8.69 -25.60
N PHE A 1014 6.78 9.06 -24.31
CA PHE A 1014 8.01 9.37 -23.59
C PHE A 1014 8.94 8.13 -23.56
N TYR A 1015 8.38 6.94 -23.27
CA TYR A 1015 9.10 5.67 -23.31
C TYR A 1015 9.72 5.36 -24.68
N GLN A 1016 8.96 5.53 -25.78
CA GLN A 1016 9.45 5.28 -27.14
C GLN A 1016 10.63 6.18 -27.54
N LYS A 1017 10.78 7.33 -26.88
CA LYS A 1017 11.88 8.28 -27.09
C LYS A 1017 13.06 8.07 -26.13
N HIS A 1018 12.80 7.64 -24.90
CA HIS A 1018 13.76 7.71 -23.78
C HIS A 1018 14.06 6.38 -23.06
N GLY A 1019 13.34 5.29 -23.32
CA GLY A 1019 13.62 3.97 -22.73
C GLY A 1019 13.15 3.77 -21.29
N PHE A 1020 12.51 4.76 -20.67
CA PHE A 1020 11.81 4.70 -19.39
C PHE A 1020 10.64 5.70 -19.42
N TYR A 1021 9.80 5.73 -18.38
CA TYR A 1021 8.80 6.77 -18.14
C TYR A 1021 8.63 7.02 -16.63
N THR A 1022 8.14 8.20 -16.27
CA THR A 1022 7.92 8.61 -14.86
C THR A 1022 6.64 8.00 -14.28
N LEU A 1023 6.71 7.58 -13.02
CA LEU A 1023 5.53 7.29 -12.19
C LEU A 1023 5.26 8.43 -11.21
N PHE A 1024 6.31 8.96 -10.55
CA PHE A 1024 6.24 10.19 -9.78
C PHE A 1024 7.23 11.22 -10.35
N SER A 1025 6.79 12.48 -10.45
CA SER A 1025 7.46 13.56 -11.19
C SER A 1025 8.15 14.60 -10.31
N ASP A 1026 8.13 14.42 -8.99
CA ASP A 1026 8.81 15.24 -8.02
C ASP A 1026 10.32 14.93 -7.96
N TYR A 1027 11.06 15.80 -7.26
CA TYR A 1027 12.48 15.59 -6.95
C TYR A 1027 12.80 16.12 -5.55
N GLY A 1028 13.10 15.19 -4.63
CA GLY A 1028 13.35 15.44 -3.22
C GLY A 1028 14.75 16.00 -2.88
N MET A 1029 15.47 16.60 -3.84
CA MET A 1029 16.87 17.05 -3.68
C MET A 1029 17.90 15.92 -3.41
N ARG A 1030 17.55 14.67 -3.73
CA ARG A 1030 18.30 13.44 -3.38
C ARG A 1030 19.63 13.23 -4.14
N PRO A 1031 20.59 12.47 -3.56
CA PRO A 1031 21.96 12.35 -4.08
C PRO A 1031 22.25 11.17 -5.04
N GLU A 1032 21.47 10.10 -5.08
CA GLU A 1032 22.01 8.75 -5.35
C GLU A 1032 22.47 8.53 -6.81
N VAL A 1033 21.84 9.19 -7.78
CA VAL A 1033 22.32 9.22 -9.18
C VAL A 1033 23.68 9.93 -9.28
N LEU A 1034 23.92 10.93 -8.43
CA LEU A 1034 25.16 11.71 -8.35
C LEU A 1034 26.24 10.99 -7.53
N GLU A 1035 25.88 10.18 -6.53
CA GLU A 1035 26.79 9.22 -5.88
C GLU A 1035 27.30 8.21 -6.93
N SER A 1036 26.41 7.54 -7.66
CA SER A 1036 26.81 6.58 -8.70
C SER A 1036 27.67 7.23 -9.80
N ASN A 1037 27.34 8.46 -10.21
CA ASN A 1037 28.17 9.25 -11.12
C ASN A 1037 29.58 9.56 -10.54
N PHE A 1038 29.66 9.88 -9.24
CA PHE A 1038 30.93 10.14 -8.54
C PHE A 1038 31.80 8.87 -8.42
N TYR A 1039 31.23 7.73 -8.03
CA TYR A 1039 31.95 6.45 -7.99
C TYR A 1039 32.41 6.03 -9.39
N ALA A 1040 31.56 6.20 -10.41
CA ALA A 1040 31.94 5.92 -11.79
C ALA A 1040 33.05 6.84 -12.33
N TRP A 1041 33.04 8.14 -11.98
CA TRP A 1041 34.16 9.05 -12.22
C TRP A 1041 35.45 8.51 -11.57
N ARG A 1042 35.43 8.26 -10.26
CA ARG A 1042 36.61 7.78 -9.50
C ARG A 1042 37.15 6.44 -10.02
N ALA A 1043 36.29 5.50 -10.42
CA ALA A 1043 36.69 4.18 -10.88
C ALA A 1043 37.17 4.11 -12.35
N THR A 1044 36.83 5.11 -13.19
CA THR A 1044 37.14 5.09 -14.64
C THR A 1044 38.06 6.21 -15.10
N GLY A 1045 37.99 7.40 -14.49
CA GLY A 1045 38.59 8.62 -15.01
C GLY A 1045 38.00 9.08 -16.36
N ASP A 1046 36.78 8.68 -16.71
CA ASP A 1046 36.08 9.16 -17.90
C ASP A 1046 35.49 10.56 -17.64
N ARG A 1047 35.85 11.53 -18.49
CA ARG A 1047 35.40 12.92 -18.40
C ARG A 1047 33.88 13.04 -18.42
N LYS A 1048 33.15 12.11 -19.06
CA LYS A 1048 31.68 12.22 -19.16
C LYS A 1048 31.00 12.41 -17.79
N TYR A 1049 31.52 11.78 -16.74
CA TYR A 1049 30.97 11.92 -15.38
C TYR A 1049 31.24 13.29 -14.74
N ILE A 1050 32.31 13.99 -15.13
CA ILE A 1050 32.52 15.41 -14.79
C ILE A 1050 31.52 16.30 -15.53
N ASP A 1051 31.35 16.07 -16.84
CA ASP A 1051 30.47 16.87 -17.69
C ASP A 1051 28.99 16.70 -17.26
N ARG A 1052 28.60 15.50 -16.80
CA ARG A 1052 27.30 15.20 -16.16
C ARG A 1052 27.04 16.05 -14.92
N ALA A 1053 27.96 16.03 -13.95
CA ALA A 1053 27.85 16.84 -12.76
C ALA A 1053 27.80 18.35 -13.09
N ALA A 1054 28.49 18.79 -14.15
CA ALA A 1054 28.47 20.19 -14.59
C ALA A 1054 27.12 20.58 -15.22
N GLN A 1055 26.46 19.66 -15.94
CA GLN A 1055 25.09 19.81 -16.42
C GLN A 1055 24.09 19.90 -15.25
N THR A 1056 24.12 18.95 -14.32
CA THR A 1056 23.22 18.95 -13.16
C THR A 1056 23.38 20.21 -12.31
N LEU A 1057 24.62 20.69 -12.10
CA LEU A 1057 24.89 21.95 -11.40
C LEU A 1057 24.23 23.16 -12.09
N ALA A 1058 24.25 23.22 -13.43
CA ALA A 1058 23.56 24.27 -14.19
C ALA A 1058 22.03 24.14 -14.10
N SER A 1059 21.50 22.90 -14.09
CA SER A 1059 20.08 22.64 -13.84
C SER A 1059 19.64 23.08 -12.44
N PHE A 1060 20.41 22.76 -11.41
CA PHE A 1060 20.12 23.18 -10.03
C PHE A 1060 20.16 24.70 -9.85
N GLU A 1061 21.15 25.38 -10.46
CA GLU A 1061 21.22 26.85 -10.48
C GLU A 1061 20.02 27.53 -11.19
N LYS A 1062 19.42 26.88 -12.20
CA LYS A 1062 18.27 27.40 -12.94
C LYS A 1062 16.93 27.06 -12.28
N TYR A 1063 16.73 25.81 -11.88
CA TYR A 1063 15.39 25.27 -11.58
C TYR A 1063 15.11 25.09 -10.09
N LEU A 1064 16.10 24.73 -9.27
CA LEU A 1064 15.89 24.55 -7.81
C LEU A 1064 15.95 25.88 -7.03
N LYS A 1065 16.32 26.98 -7.67
CA LYS A 1065 16.73 28.22 -7.01
C LYS A 1065 15.56 29.12 -6.62
N PHE A 1066 15.05 28.95 -5.40
CA PHE A 1066 13.90 29.69 -4.89
C PHE A 1066 14.27 30.79 -3.88
N ASN A 1067 13.85 32.04 -4.14
CA ASN A 1067 13.81 33.17 -3.19
C ASN A 1067 15.11 33.47 -2.40
N GLY A 1068 16.28 33.13 -2.95
CA GLY A 1068 17.59 33.30 -2.31
C GLY A 1068 18.11 32.09 -1.53
N SER A 1069 17.40 30.96 -1.61
CA SER A 1069 17.82 29.62 -1.20
C SER A 1069 17.71 28.66 -2.40
N TYR A 1070 17.66 27.35 -2.14
CA TYR A 1070 17.22 26.30 -3.05
C TYR A 1070 16.07 25.50 -2.40
N ALA A 1071 15.25 24.83 -3.20
CA ALA A 1071 14.08 24.06 -2.77
C ALA A 1071 13.84 22.84 -3.67
N MET A 1072 13.03 21.89 -3.20
CA MET A 1072 12.51 20.75 -3.96
C MET A 1072 11.58 21.15 -5.12
N LEU A 1073 11.32 20.23 -6.07
CA LEU A 1073 10.38 20.41 -7.18
C LEU A 1073 9.20 19.42 -7.15
N VAL A 1074 8.04 19.88 -7.65
CA VAL A 1074 6.82 19.08 -7.86
C VAL A 1074 6.85 18.33 -9.20
N ASN A 1075 7.44 18.92 -10.24
CA ASN A 1075 7.48 18.37 -11.60
C ASN A 1075 8.79 18.73 -12.33
N MET A 1076 9.69 17.77 -12.52
CA MET A 1076 10.94 17.97 -13.29
C MET A 1076 10.74 18.19 -14.80
N ASN A 1077 9.51 18.04 -15.32
CA ASN A 1077 9.16 18.29 -16.72
C ASN A 1077 8.45 19.63 -16.94
N ASP A 1078 8.24 20.42 -15.89
CA ASP A 1078 7.86 21.84 -16.01
C ASP A 1078 9.11 22.74 -15.94
N ASP A 1079 9.33 23.55 -16.98
CA ASP A 1079 10.43 24.52 -17.07
C ASP A 1079 9.96 25.98 -17.01
N SER A 1080 8.67 26.21 -16.72
CA SER A 1080 8.03 27.54 -16.66
C SER A 1080 8.64 28.49 -15.62
N GLY A 1081 9.20 27.94 -14.55
CA GLY A 1081 9.67 28.70 -13.38
C GLY A 1081 8.53 29.26 -12.50
N ALA A 1082 7.33 28.68 -12.60
CA ALA A 1082 6.20 29.04 -11.75
C ALA A 1082 6.44 28.69 -10.26
N THR A 1083 5.86 29.47 -9.36
CA THR A 1083 6.15 29.39 -7.91
C THR A 1083 5.50 28.20 -7.20
N ASP A 1084 4.53 27.56 -7.85
CA ASP A 1084 3.78 26.38 -7.44
C ASP A 1084 4.45 25.05 -7.86
N ASN A 1085 5.46 25.09 -8.73
CA ASN A 1085 6.29 23.91 -9.05
C ASN A 1085 7.37 23.60 -7.99
N PHE A 1086 7.37 24.31 -6.86
CA PHE A 1086 8.32 24.10 -5.76
C PHE A 1086 7.62 23.47 -4.54
N ILE A 1087 8.36 22.68 -3.75
CA ILE A 1087 7.91 22.16 -2.45
C ILE A 1087 8.67 22.89 -1.32
N ASP A 1088 7.98 23.28 -0.24
CA ASP A 1088 8.54 24.12 0.85
C ASP A 1088 9.41 23.33 1.84
N SER A 1089 10.43 22.63 1.34
CA SER A 1089 11.47 21.97 2.14
C SER A 1089 12.88 22.17 1.55
N THR A 1090 13.88 22.14 2.44
CA THR A 1090 15.29 21.88 2.13
C THR A 1090 15.82 20.88 3.18
N GLU A 1091 15.88 19.61 2.82
CA GLU A 1091 16.31 18.51 3.70
C GLU A 1091 17.81 18.61 4.04
N SER A 1092 18.22 17.99 5.15
CA SER A 1092 19.62 18.03 5.59
C SER A 1092 20.59 17.29 4.65
N PHE A 1093 20.13 16.22 3.97
CA PHE A 1093 20.92 15.48 2.98
C PHE A 1093 21.28 16.29 1.71
N TRP A 1094 20.60 17.40 1.43
CA TRP A 1094 21.07 18.37 0.42
C TRP A 1094 22.49 18.86 0.75
N PHE A 1095 22.75 19.11 2.04
CA PHE A 1095 24.04 19.56 2.56
C PHE A 1095 25.01 18.42 2.82
N ALA A 1096 24.56 17.29 3.38
CA ALA A 1096 25.44 16.14 3.61
C ALA A 1096 25.88 15.48 2.30
N GLU A 1097 24.99 15.30 1.33
CA GLU A 1097 25.19 14.33 0.25
C GLU A 1097 25.21 14.97 -1.13
N THR A 1098 24.10 15.57 -1.56
CA THR A 1098 23.92 16.03 -2.94
C THR A 1098 24.96 17.07 -3.33
N LEU A 1099 25.20 18.06 -2.46
CA LEU A 1099 26.27 19.04 -2.65
C LEU A 1099 27.68 18.46 -2.40
N LYS A 1100 27.84 17.42 -1.58
CA LYS A 1100 29.13 16.79 -1.30
C LYS A 1100 29.61 15.93 -2.47
N TYR A 1101 28.77 15.08 -3.06
CA TYR A 1101 29.14 14.26 -4.22
C TYR A 1101 29.38 15.12 -5.48
N LEU A 1102 28.58 16.18 -5.71
CA LEU A 1102 28.88 17.18 -6.74
C LEU A 1102 30.24 17.84 -6.49
N TYR A 1103 30.51 18.29 -5.26
CA TYR A 1103 31.80 18.90 -4.91
C TYR A 1103 32.98 17.96 -5.15
N LEU A 1104 32.93 16.74 -4.60
CA LEU A 1104 33.99 15.74 -4.69
C LEU A 1104 34.22 15.20 -6.10
N THR A 1105 33.24 15.30 -6.98
CA THR A 1105 33.41 15.02 -8.42
C THR A 1105 34.38 16.02 -9.05
N PHE A 1106 34.29 17.31 -8.67
CA PHE A 1106 35.17 18.37 -9.18
C PHE A 1106 36.41 18.67 -8.35
N ASP A 1107 36.53 18.13 -7.14
CA ASP A 1107 37.66 18.35 -6.22
C ASP A 1107 38.76 17.29 -6.35
N ASP A 1108 39.93 17.57 -5.77
CA ASP A 1108 41.13 16.73 -5.90
C ASP A 1108 40.86 15.28 -5.46
N PRO A 1109 41.09 14.26 -6.32
CA PRO A 1109 40.89 12.86 -5.97
C PRO A 1109 41.70 12.35 -4.78
N GLU A 1110 42.76 13.04 -4.38
CA GLU A 1110 43.56 12.68 -3.20
C GLU A 1110 43.11 13.35 -1.90
N HIS A 1111 42.27 14.40 -1.97
CA HIS A 1111 41.72 15.10 -0.79
C HIS A 1111 40.77 14.19 0.01
N VAL A 1112 39.73 13.66 -0.66
CA VAL A 1112 38.90 12.57 -0.14
C VAL A 1112 38.96 11.42 -1.16
N SER A 1113 39.93 10.54 -0.92
CA SER A 1113 40.22 9.36 -1.74
C SER A 1113 39.38 8.17 -1.28
N LEU A 1114 38.73 7.46 -2.22
CA LEU A 1114 37.98 6.23 -1.91
C LEU A 1114 38.89 5.09 -1.41
N ASP A 1115 40.20 5.16 -1.68
CA ASP A 1115 41.16 4.18 -1.17
C ASP A 1115 41.45 4.38 0.33
N LYS A 1116 41.14 5.58 0.87
CA LYS A 1116 41.39 6.00 2.27
C LYS A 1116 40.12 6.22 3.09
N TYR A 1117 38.99 6.50 2.44
CA TYR A 1117 37.73 6.83 3.11
C TYR A 1117 36.58 5.93 2.65
N VAL A 1118 35.73 5.55 3.60
CA VAL A 1118 34.42 4.93 3.34
C VAL A 1118 33.33 5.91 3.76
N PHE A 1119 32.37 6.16 2.87
CA PHE A 1119 31.18 6.96 3.18
C PHE A 1119 30.10 6.08 3.81
N ASN A 1120 29.46 6.53 4.88
CA ASN A 1120 28.19 5.94 5.33
C ASN A 1120 27.05 6.28 4.33
N THR A 1121 25.83 5.81 4.62
CA THR A 1121 24.63 6.05 3.78
C THR A 1121 24.07 7.49 3.86
N GLU A 1122 24.76 8.42 4.53
CA GLU A 1122 24.48 9.87 4.58
C GLU A 1122 25.72 10.66 4.10
N ALA A 1123 26.50 10.06 3.20
CA ALA A 1123 27.78 10.55 2.67
C ALA A 1123 28.80 11.06 3.72
N HIS A 1124 28.78 10.61 4.97
CA HIS A 1124 29.79 10.98 5.97
C HIS A 1124 31.04 10.10 5.83
N PRO A 1125 32.23 10.66 5.52
CA PRO A 1125 33.46 9.88 5.35
C PRO A 1125 34.09 9.48 6.69
N PHE A 1126 34.50 8.21 6.76
CA PHE A 1126 35.27 7.60 7.85
C PHE A 1126 36.63 7.13 7.33
N GLU A 1127 37.71 7.30 8.12
CA GLU A 1127 39.06 6.93 7.68
C GLU A 1127 39.25 5.41 7.80
N ALA A 1128 39.51 4.76 6.68
CA ALA A 1128 39.65 3.31 6.58
C ALA A 1128 41.12 2.89 6.44
N PRO A 1129 41.57 1.79 7.08
CA PRO A 1129 42.91 1.24 6.88
C PRO A 1129 43.18 0.89 5.41
N ALA A 1130 44.44 0.66 5.03
CA ALA A 1130 44.77 0.20 3.67
C ALA A 1130 43.99 -1.09 3.31
N PRO A 1131 43.42 -1.20 2.09
CA PRO A 1131 42.53 -2.30 1.74
C PRO A 1131 43.23 -3.66 1.70
N LEU A 1132 42.45 -4.72 1.91
CA LEU A 1132 42.90 -6.11 1.74
C LEU A 1132 43.16 -6.43 0.26
N ALA A 1133 43.80 -7.58 0.01
CA ALA A 1133 44.07 -8.08 -1.34
C ALA A 1133 42.78 -8.32 -2.15
N SER A 1134 41.73 -8.81 -1.47
CA SER A 1134 40.36 -9.01 -1.96
C SER A 1134 39.43 -9.15 -0.75
N TYR A 1135 38.16 -8.81 -0.89
CA TYR A 1135 37.11 -9.07 0.11
C TYR A 1135 36.17 -10.18 -0.38
N GLY A 1136 35.89 -11.17 0.47
CA GLY A 1136 35.19 -12.40 0.08
C GLY A 1136 36.11 -13.53 -0.40
N SER A 1137 35.55 -14.72 -0.62
CA SER A 1137 36.29 -15.98 -0.83
C SER A 1137 36.76 -16.24 -2.28
N GLY A 1138 36.36 -15.41 -3.24
CA GLY A 1138 36.74 -15.47 -4.66
C GLY A 1138 36.12 -16.63 -5.47
N THR A 1139 36.08 -17.83 -4.91
CA THR A 1139 35.55 -19.05 -5.56
C THR A 1139 34.03 -19.20 -5.42
N ILE A 1140 33.37 -19.65 -6.49
CA ILE A 1140 32.00 -20.16 -6.46
C ILE A 1140 32.07 -21.68 -6.65
N ASP A 1141 31.35 -22.43 -5.82
CA ASP A 1141 31.07 -23.85 -6.08
C ASP A 1141 29.98 -23.98 -7.16
N LEU A 1142 30.42 -23.93 -8.42
CA LEU A 1142 29.54 -23.96 -9.59
C LEU A 1142 28.96 -25.35 -9.89
N ALA A 1143 29.46 -26.42 -9.27
CA ALA A 1143 28.92 -27.78 -9.46
C ALA A 1143 27.43 -27.86 -9.03
N LEU A 1144 27.05 -27.07 -8.03
CA LEU A 1144 25.68 -26.91 -7.56
C LEU A 1144 24.80 -26.01 -8.47
N ALA A 1145 25.32 -25.44 -9.56
CA ALA A 1145 24.55 -24.61 -10.49
C ALA A 1145 24.18 -25.32 -11.81
N GLU A 1146 24.96 -26.31 -12.25
CA GLU A 1146 24.77 -26.95 -13.56
C GLU A 1146 23.90 -28.23 -13.51
N GLN A 1147 23.84 -28.91 -12.35
CA GLN A 1147 23.29 -30.27 -12.23
C GLN A 1147 21.74 -30.40 -12.25
N GLN A 1148 21.03 -29.39 -12.75
CA GLN A 1148 19.57 -29.46 -13.03
C GLN A 1148 19.20 -28.93 -14.44
N SER A 1149 20.16 -28.82 -15.36
CA SER A 1149 19.87 -28.49 -16.76
C SER A 1149 19.43 -29.70 -17.62
N GLU A 1150 19.74 -30.92 -17.22
CA GLU A 1150 19.44 -32.16 -17.97
C GLU A 1150 18.15 -32.86 -17.52
N SER A 1151 16.97 -32.22 -17.68
CA SER A 1151 15.68 -32.94 -17.64
C SER A 1151 14.48 -32.26 -18.33
N PHE A 1152 14.70 -31.29 -19.23
CA PHE A 1152 13.65 -30.75 -20.11
C PHE A 1152 14.04 -30.73 -21.59
N MET A 1153 13.97 -31.91 -22.22
CA MET A 1153 13.58 -32.01 -23.63
C MET A 1153 12.10 -32.43 -23.69
N PRO A 1154 11.32 -31.99 -24.70
CA PRO A 1154 9.88 -32.20 -24.72
C PRO A 1154 9.52 -33.66 -24.98
N ILE A 1155 8.68 -34.24 -24.10
CA ILE A 1155 7.90 -35.43 -24.44
C ILE A 1155 6.76 -34.97 -25.36
N MET A 1156 6.80 -35.41 -26.61
CA MET A 1156 5.61 -35.37 -27.46
C MET A 1156 4.68 -36.52 -27.07
N GLU A 1157 3.43 -36.22 -26.74
CA GLU A 1157 2.36 -37.22 -26.80
C GLU A 1157 1.77 -37.24 -28.21
N GLU A 1158 1.99 -38.35 -28.92
CA GLU A 1158 1.17 -38.74 -30.06
C GLU A 1158 -0.14 -39.36 -29.54
N ASP A 1159 -1.25 -38.61 -29.47
CA ASP A 1159 -2.56 -39.20 -29.83
C ASP A 1159 -3.67 -38.14 -30.10
N LEU A 1160 -3.76 -37.68 -31.35
CA LEU A 1160 -4.97 -37.05 -31.89
C LEU A 1160 -5.29 -37.56 -33.30
N LEU A 1161 -5.68 -38.84 -33.37
CA LEU A 1161 -6.18 -39.48 -34.58
C LEU A 1161 -7.59 -38.99 -34.97
N PRO A 1162 -7.79 -38.43 -36.17
CA PRO A 1162 -9.09 -38.45 -36.83
C PRO A 1162 -9.38 -39.88 -37.32
N ARG A 1163 -10.50 -40.49 -36.89
CA ARG A 1163 -10.88 -41.83 -37.36
C ARG A 1163 -11.28 -41.82 -38.85
N PRO A 1164 -11.05 -42.92 -39.59
CA PRO A 1164 -10.89 -42.87 -41.05
C PRO A 1164 -12.20 -42.77 -41.84
N ILE A 1165 -12.22 -41.88 -42.82
CA ILE A 1165 -13.18 -41.93 -43.94
C ILE A 1165 -12.69 -42.98 -44.95
N THR A 1166 -13.53 -43.96 -45.26
CA THR A 1166 -13.18 -45.07 -46.17
C THR A 1166 -13.64 -44.78 -47.60
N ILE A 1167 -12.70 -44.57 -48.53
CA ILE A 1167 -13.01 -44.47 -49.98
C ILE A 1167 -12.05 -45.33 -50.82
N VAL A 1168 -12.57 -46.50 -51.22
CA VAL A 1168 -12.52 -47.09 -52.57
C VAL A 1168 -11.19 -47.01 -53.37
N VAL A 1169 -10.37 -48.07 -53.25
CA VAL A 1169 -10.01 -49.05 -54.32
C VAL A 1169 -9.49 -48.54 -55.71
N GLN A 1170 -8.33 -49.08 -56.12
CA GLN A 1170 -7.80 -49.22 -57.51
C GLN A 1170 -7.26 -47.96 -58.26
N ASP A 1171 -6.29 -48.04 -59.20
CA ASP A 1171 -5.31 -49.09 -59.59
C ASP A 1171 -4.13 -48.50 -60.45
N ILE A 1172 -3.17 -49.36 -60.81
CA ILE A 1172 -2.29 -49.31 -62.02
C ILE A 1172 -1.08 -48.35 -62.07
N TRP A 1173 -0.02 -48.87 -62.72
CA TRP A 1173 1.31 -48.29 -62.94
C TRP A 1173 1.45 -47.39 -64.19
N GLY A 1174 2.48 -46.53 -64.16
CA GLY A 1174 3.38 -46.31 -65.30
C GLY A 1174 4.44 -45.22 -65.05
N SER A 1175 5.65 -45.19 -65.60
CA SER A 1175 6.59 -46.19 -66.13
C SER A 1175 7.69 -45.43 -66.93
N VAL A 1176 8.97 -45.72 -66.66
CA VAL A 1176 10.14 -45.61 -67.58
C VAL A 1176 10.93 -44.27 -67.72
N LEU A 1177 12.28 -44.39 -67.61
CA LEU A 1177 13.40 -43.44 -67.85
C LEU A 1177 13.51 -42.21 -66.91
N GLY A 1178 14.66 -41.85 -66.31
CA GLY A 1178 16.03 -42.42 -66.24
C GLY A 1178 16.98 -41.41 -65.54
N LEU A 1179 18.15 -41.71 -64.95
CA LEU A 1179 19.03 -42.90 -64.91
C LEU A 1179 19.81 -42.96 -63.56
N LEU A 1180 19.95 -44.17 -62.99
CA LEU A 1180 21.08 -44.73 -62.19
C LEU A 1180 21.75 -43.86 -61.08
N SER A 1181 21.64 -44.14 -59.77
CA SER A 1181 22.18 -45.30 -59.00
C SER A 1181 23.73 -45.40 -59.06
N PRO A 1182 24.49 -45.54 -57.93
CA PRO A 1182 24.21 -46.35 -56.71
C PRO A 1182 24.52 -45.62 -55.35
N ARG A 1183 24.28 -46.09 -54.11
CA ARG A 1183 23.55 -47.17 -53.38
C ARG A 1183 23.92 -46.97 -51.87
N PHE A 1184 23.04 -47.40 -50.94
CA PHE A 1184 23.25 -48.11 -49.64
C PHE A 1184 24.61 -48.06 -48.88
N SER A 1185 24.68 -48.14 -47.54
CA SER A 1185 23.71 -48.52 -46.47
C SER A 1185 23.98 -47.69 -45.18
N GLN A 1186 23.03 -47.41 -44.27
CA GLN A 1186 22.39 -48.33 -43.30
C GLN A 1186 23.44 -49.17 -42.53
N LYS A 1187 23.58 -49.10 -41.19
CA LYS A 1187 22.65 -49.67 -40.20
C LYS A 1187 23.09 -49.40 -38.75
N ASP A 1188 22.10 -49.45 -37.86
CA ASP A 1188 22.05 -49.90 -36.45
C ASP A 1188 23.18 -49.46 -35.46
N ALA A 1189 22.88 -49.04 -34.22
CA ALA A 1189 21.62 -49.05 -33.47
C ALA A 1189 21.42 -47.75 -32.67
#